data_AF-A0A8G2C2N5-F1
#
_entry.id   AF-A0A8G2C2N5-F1
#
_cell.length_a   1.000
_cell.length_b   1.000
_cell.length_c   1.000
_cell.angle_alpha   90.00
_cell.angle_beta   90.00
_cell.angle_gamma   90.00
#
_symmetry.space_group_name_H-M   'P 1'
#
loop_
_entity.id
_entity.type
_entity.pdbx_description
1 polymer ?
#
loop_
_entity_poly.entity_id
_entity_poly.type
_entity_poly.pdbx_seq_one_letter_code
_entity_poly.pdbx_strand_id
1 'polypeptide(L)'
;MQSIIHIDGKENGVRLESRILEERIQDAVKAGARELTIDACGQHGIGGRLWVSKDESVSVKVTGASGQRLGSLGFPGTTIEVMGPGSDDIGWLNAGAEIIVHGNAGNGICNAMAQGKVYVGGNVGSRCMTMTKQNPRFTPPELWVLGETGDYFAEFMAGGTAVVCGFNAHDQANVLGYRPCVGMVGGRIFYRGQEQVISNADAKHVPISDEDWAWLEENLKQYLQKIEKSELFDILATRDQWHQATAKSPYEKVTKKRKSMSDFRSQVWDMELGRGGLVGDLTSLDRSPIGLITSGELRRFAPVWENCKYMPPCQASCPSGIPVQKRWQLVREGRLAEAVDLSLEYTPFPATVCGYLCPNLCMEGCTRGLGSLKPVDAKMLGKEGINAHPPMLPLSSDKKVAVIGGGPAGISVAWQLRLKGHKASVFDMDEKLGGKLQASIPANRIPPEVLAAELDRAREIIPHVRLEKKLNRDDFEAIRSDYDFIVLATGAQRPRTLPVPGNERLITATDFLKACKHGDADVGERVVIIGAGNVGCDVATEAARLGAKSMTLIDVQKPMSFGKEREEAEKAGAQFLWPCFTKEITAEGVLLTDGRVIPADTVIISIGDTPDLEAFPENIARERGFITVNDVNQTTDPKVFAIGDLVKLGLLTQAIGDGRRAAQAIDDIISGRRPLSVTEDMHEGLKTRLEYMDPGNHMSETIDYSRMNLAYFDPRLGAFDSLDQCAEECSSCGVCRDCGICEAICPRGAISREALPDNEFAMVCDSEKCIGCGFCAGACPCGIWTLIPNTPLE
;
A
#
# COMPACT_ATOMS: atom_id res chain seq x y z
N MET A 1 32.33 -37.63 27.12
CA MET A 1 32.88 -36.41 27.75
C MET A 1 32.31 -35.23 27.00
N GLN A 2 31.29 -34.56 27.54
CA GLN A 2 30.85 -33.27 26.99
C GLN A 2 31.93 -32.23 27.32
N SER A 3 32.36 -31.45 26.34
CA SER A 3 33.37 -30.40 26.52
C SER A 3 32.75 -29.20 27.23
N ILE A 4 33.34 -28.74 28.34
CA ILE A 4 32.97 -27.49 29.00
C ILE A 4 33.24 -26.33 28.04
N ILE A 5 32.23 -25.50 27.79
CA ILE A 5 32.36 -24.32 26.93
C ILE A 5 32.68 -23.10 27.79
N HIS A 6 33.77 -22.42 27.48
CA HIS A 6 34.17 -21.17 28.15
C HIS A 6 33.76 -19.96 27.30
N ILE A 7 33.10 -18.98 27.92
CA ILE A 7 32.67 -17.73 27.29
C ILE A 7 33.20 -16.56 28.11
N ASP A 8 34.04 -15.73 27.49
CA ASP A 8 34.62 -14.53 28.12
C ASP A 8 33.65 -13.34 28.00
N GLY A 9 33.46 -12.62 29.11
CA GLY A 9 32.70 -11.38 29.17
C GLY A 9 33.47 -10.16 28.62
N LYS A 10 34.72 -10.34 28.17
CA LYS A 10 35.54 -9.36 27.48
C LYS A 10 36.03 -9.89 26.14
N GLU A 11 36.26 -8.96 25.23
CA GLU A 11 36.92 -9.24 23.96
C GLU A 11 37.89 -8.10 23.68
N ASN A 12 39.16 -8.42 23.40
CA ASN A 12 40.24 -7.45 23.21
C ASN A 12 40.38 -6.44 24.37
N GLY A 13 40.13 -6.88 25.61
CA GLY A 13 40.19 -6.05 26.81
C GLY A 13 38.96 -5.16 27.05
N VAL A 14 37.97 -5.17 26.16
CA VAL A 14 36.73 -4.39 26.27
C VAL A 14 35.59 -5.28 26.77
N ARG A 15 34.79 -4.79 27.73
CA ARG A 15 33.61 -5.49 28.25
C ARG A 15 32.55 -5.67 27.16
N LEU A 16 32.08 -6.90 26.96
CA LEU A 16 30.97 -7.21 26.06
C LEU A 16 29.65 -6.62 26.57
N GLU A 17 28.79 -6.19 25.65
CA GLU A 17 27.40 -5.85 25.94
C GLU A 17 26.63 -7.07 26.48
N SER A 18 25.69 -6.83 27.38
CA SER A 18 24.90 -7.92 27.99
C SER A 18 24.10 -8.73 26.97
N ARG A 19 23.56 -8.06 25.94
CA ARG A 19 22.87 -8.72 24.82
C ARG A 19 23.78 -9.70 24.08
N ILE A 20 25.00 -9.27 23.75
CA ILE A 20 25.96 -10.08 23.00
C ILE A 20 26.39 -11.30 23.81
N LEU A 21 26.65 -11.12 25.11
CA LEU A 21 26.98 -12.24 25.99
C LEU A 21 25.81 -13.24 26.09
N GLU A 22 24.59 -12.75 26.24
CA GLU A 22 23.38 -13.59 26.29
C GLU A 22 23.18 -14.39 24.99
N GLU A 23 23.35 -13.75 23.82
CA GLU A 23 23.28 -14.40 22.51
C GLU A 23 24.31 -15.54 22.40
N ARG A 24 25.57 -15.30 22.82
CA ARG A 24 26.63 -16.32 22.81
C ARG A 24 26.30 -17.52 23.71
N ILE A 25 25.74 -17.27 24.89
CA ILE A 25 25.34 -18.34 25.82
C ILE A 25 24.20 -19.17 25.20
N GLN A 26 23.19 -18.52 24.63
CA GLN A 26 22.08 -19.22 23.99
C GLN A 26 22.54 -20.05 22.79
N ASP A 27 23.42 -19.51 21.95
CA ASP A 27 23.91 -20.20 20.78
C ASP A 27 24.80 -21.39 21.13
N ALA A 28 25.63 -21.27 22.18
CA ALA A 28 26.38 -22.41 22.71
C ALA A 28 25.44 -23.54 23.18
N VAL A 29 24.36 -23.20 23.90
CA VAL A 29 23.37 -24.19 24.36
C VAL A 29 22.62 -24.83 23.18
N LYS A 30 22.21 -24.04 22.18
CA LYS A 30 21.59 -24.56 20.94
C LYS A 30 22.53 -25.49 20.17
N ALA A 31 23.83 -25.22 20.19
CA ALA A 31 24.86 -26.07 19.59
C ALA A 31 25.15 -27.37 20.37
N GLY A 32 24.45 -27.61 21.48
CA GLY A 32 24.57 -28.84 22.28
C GLY A 32 25.41 -28.69 23.55
N ALA A 33 25.89 -27.49 23.89
CA ALA A 33 26.59 -27.28 25.15
C ALA A 33 25.63 -27.46 26.34
N ARG A 34 26.08 -28.21 27.36
CA ARG A 34 25.33 -28.44 28.60
C ARG A 34 26.09 -27.99 29.84
N GLU A 35 27.40 -27.79 29.74
CA GLU A 35 28.23 -27.22 30.80
C GLU A 35 28.94 -25.97 30.26
N LEU A 36 28.65 -24.81 30.84
CA LEU A 36 29.20 -23.52 30.45
C LEU A 36 29.90 -22.84 31.63
N THR A 37 31.05 -22.23 31.36
CA THR A 37 31.74 -21.33 32.29
C THR A 37 31.82 -19.93 31.69
N ILE A 38 31.27 -18.94 32.40
CA ILE A 38 31.16 -17.55 31.96
C ILE A 38 32.05 -16.68 32.84
N ASP A 39 33.03 -16.00 32.24
CA ASP A 39 33.84 -15.01 32.97
C ASP A 39 33.18 -13.62 32.88
N ALA A 40 32.31 -13.32 33.84
CA ALA A 40 31.44 -12.15 33.82
C ALA A 40 32.14 -10.88 34.34
N CYS A 41 31.85 -9.77 33.66
CA CYS A 41 32.35 -8.43 33.94
C CYS A 41 31.18 -7.44 34.14
N GLY A 42 30.14 -7.86 34.87
CA GLY A 42 28.97 -7.07 35.23
C GLY A 42 27.87 -7.05 34.17
N GLN A 43 27.80 -8.04 33.28
CA GLN A 43 26.69 -8.17 32.32
C GLN A 43 25.40 -8.61 32.99
N HIS A 44 24.25 -8.12 32.52
CA HIS A 44 22.97 -8.42 33.13
C HIS A 44 22.30 -9.64 32.45
N GLY A 45 21.45 -10.36 33.17
CA GLY A 45 20.59 -11.40 32.58
C GLY A 45 21.24 -12.76 32.31
N ILE A 46 22.41 -13.04 32.88
CA ILE A 46 23.17 -14.27 32.58
C ILE A 46 22.37 -15.53 32.96
N GLY A 47 22.31 -16.51 32.05
CA GLY A 47 21.84 -17.88 32.30
C GLY A 47 20.32 -18.08 32.39
N GLY A 48 19.52 -17.03 32.37
CA GLY A 48 18.08 -17.14 32.64
C GLY A 48 17.23 -17.71 31.51
N ARG A 49 17.40 -17.25 30.27
CA ARG A 49 16.53 -17.62 29.13
C ARG A 49 17.08 -18.75 28.27
N LEU A 50 17.49 -19.85 28.91
CA LEU A 50 18.05 -21.01 28.22
C LEU A 50 16.95 -22.08 28.05
N TRP A 51 16.20 -22.02 26.95
CA TRP A 51 15.08 -22.94 26.69
C TRP A 51 15.53 -24.17 25.90
N VAL A 52 15.64 -25.34 26.55
CA VAL A 52 15.58 -26.67 25.90
C VAL A 52 14.99 -27.72 26.88
N SER A 53 14.23 -28.68 26.33
CA SER A 53 13.65 -29.95 26.83
C SER A 53 13.75 -30.31 28.34
N LYS A 54 12.67 -30.90 28.88
CA LYS A 54 12.63 -31.52 30.22
C LYS A 54 13.66 -32.64 30.45
N ASP A 55 14.25 -33.17 29.38
CA ASP A 55 15.10 -34.38 29.42
C ASP A 55 16.61 -34.07 29.52
N GLU A 56 17.05 -32.81 29.31
CA GLU A 56 18.47 -32.44 29.32
C GLU A 56 18.73 -31.21 30.20
N SER A 57 19.65 -31.32 31.16
CA SER A 57 20.00 -30.22 32.06
C SER A 57 21.15 -29.37 31.54
N VAL A 58 21.13 -28.07 31.82
CA VAL A 58 22.20 -27.11 31.52
C VAL A 58 22.76 -26.54 32.82
N SER A 59 24.08 -26.59 32.97
CA SER A 59 24.81 -25.98 34.08
C SER A 59 25.62 -24.77 33.59
N VAL A 60 25.41 -23.61 34.22
CA VAL A 60 26.12 -22.37 33.93
C VAL A 60 26.86 -21.91 35.18
N LYS A 61 28.19 -22.01 35.14
CA LYS A 61 29.08 -21.47 36.16
C LYS A 61 29.51 -20.06 35.80
N VAL A 62 29.32 -19.11 36.70
CA VAL A 62 29.68 -17.70 36.52
C VAL A 62 30.83 -17.36 37.46
N THR A 63 31.97 -17.01 36.86
CA THR A 63 33.12 -16.41 37.55
C THR A 63 33.09 -14.89 37.35
N GLY A 64 33.66 -14.12 38.27
CA GLY A 64 33.60 -12.65 38.18
C GLY A 64 32.25 -12.04 38.61
N ALA A 65 31.98 -10.81 38.18
CA ALA A 65 30.81 -10.05 38.61
C ALA A 65 29.60 -10.33 37.69
N SER A 66 28.52 -10.89 38.23
CA SER A 66 27.37 -11.38 37.45
C SER A 66 26.35 -10.33 36.99
N GLY A 67 26.50 -9.06 37.38
CA GLY A 67 25.56 -7.98 37.06
C GLY A 67 24.14 -8.20 37.62
N GLN A 68 23.18 -7.38 37.22
CA GLN A 68 21.77 -7.50 37.65
C GLN A 68 21.05 -8.63 36.91
N ARG A 69 19.96 -9.15 37.50
CA ARG A 69 19.03 -10.09 36.86
C ARG A 69 19.62 -11.44 36.46
N LEU A 70 20.63 -11.90 37.19
CA LEU A 70 21.18 -13.26 37.05
C LEU A 70 20.04 -14.30 37.16
N GLY A 71 19.95 -15.21 36.19
CA GLY A 71 18.92 -16.25 36.15
C GLY A 71 17.49 -15.74 35.98
N SER A 72 17.30 -14.51 35.50
CA SER A 72 15.97 -13.98 35.26
C SER A 72 15.22 -14.74 34.17
N LEU A 73 13.93 -15.01 34.38
CA LEU A 73 13.12 -15.85 33.49
C LEU A 73 13.67 -17.29 33.34
N GLY A 74 14.36 -17.79 34.38
CA GLY A 74 14.91 -19.13 34.49
C GLY A 74 13.89 -20.25 34.22
N PHE A 75 14.31 -21.31 33.52
CA PHE A 75 13.47 -22.48 33.21
C PHE A 75 13.92 -23.74 33.96
N PRO A 76 13.01 -24.72 34.19
CA PRO A 76 13.36 -26.03 34.74
C PRO A 76 14.49 -26.71 33.97
N GLY A 77 15.38 -27.42 34.66
CA GLY A 77 16.54 -28.07 34.06
C GLY A 77 17.78 -27.18 33.92
N THR A 78 17.69 -25.90 34.31
CA THR A 78 18.84 -24.98 34.32
C THR A 78 19.38 -24.80 35.74
N THR A 79 20.67 -25.02 35.93
CA THR A 79 21.41 -24.69 37.16
C THR A 79 22.39 -23.57 36.87
N ILE A 80 22.36 -22.50 37.67
CA ILE A 80 23.21 -21.32 37.52
C ILE A 80 23.96 -21.12 38.83
N GLU A 81 25.29 -21.23 38.80
CA GLU A 81 26.14 -21.11 39.98
C GLU A 81 27.07 -19.91 39.83
N VAL A 82 26.98 -18.93 40.74
CA VAL A 82 27.91 -17.79 40.80
C VAL A 82 28.86 -17.91 41.97
N MET A 83 30.16 -17.91 41.69
CA MET A 83 31.23 -18.15 42.67
C MET A 83 31.53 -16.94 43.58
N GLY A 84 30.65 -15.95 43.63
CA GLY A 84 30.84 -14.70 44.35
C GLY A 84 29.51 -14.00 44.66
N PRO A 85 29.54 -12.71 45.02
CA PRO A 85 28.31 -11.95 45.24
C PRO A 85 27.55 -11.71 43.93
N GLY A 86 26.23 -11.58 44.02
CA GLY A 86 25.36 -11.19 42.92
C GLY A 86 24.69 -9.83 43.15
N SER A 87 24.34 -9.13 42.07
CA SER A 87 23.67 -7.82 42.15
C SER A 87 22.15 -7.97 42.31
N ASP A 88 21.39 -6.92 42.01
CA ASP A 88 19.94 -6.87 42.19
C ASP A 88 19.20 -7.85 41.24
N ASP A 89 17.98 -8.21 41.64
CA ASP A 89 16.99 -8.95 40.85
C ASP A 89 17.40 -10.39 40.45
N ILE A 90 18.26 -11.06 41.22
CA ILE A 90 18.58 -12.48 40.95
C ILE A 90 17.31 -13.31 41.02
N GLY A 91 17.07 -14.14 40.00
CA GLY A 91 15.87 -14.96 39.90
C GLY A 91 14.59 -14.16 39.61
N TRP A 92 14.69 -12.93 39.10
CA TRP A 92 13.52 -12.16 38.68
C TRP A 92 12.70 -12.94 37.65
N LEU A 93 11.41 -13.13 37.92
CA LEU A 93 10.51 -13.98 37.11
C LEU A 93 11.02 -15.42 36.89
N ASN A 94 11.84 -15.95 37.79
CA ASN A 94 12.29 -17.34 37.69
C ASN A 94 11.07 -18.29 37.69
N ALA A 95 11.07 -19.19 36.71
CA ALA A 95 9.99 -20.12 36.40
C ALA A 95 10.46 -21.58 36.45
N GLY A 96 11.60 -21.86 37.07
CA GLY A 96 12.02 -23.21 37.38
C GLY A 96 13.52 -23.46 37.50
N ALA A 97 14.37 -22.47 37.23
CA ALA A 97 15.81 -22.64 37.36
C ALA A 97 16.25 -22.76 38.81
N GLU A 98 17.35 -23.46 39.02
CA GLU A 98 18.09 -23.48 40.28
C GLU A 98 19.25 -22.49 40.21
N ILE A 99 19.32 -21.54 41.15
CA ILE A 99 20.34 -20.51 41.18
C ILE A 99 21.09 -20.58 42.51
N ILE A 100 22.41 -20.71 42.46
CA ILE A 100 23.29 -20.81 43.62
C ILE A 100 24.22 -19.60 43.62
N VAL A 101 24.20 -18.83 44.70
CA VAL A 101 25.03 -17.65 44.92
C VAL A 101 25.94 -17.92 46.12
N HIS A 102 27.24 -18.03 45.91
CA HIS A 102 28.19 -18.33 46.99
C HIS A 102 28.51 -17.13 47.91
N GLY A 103 28.06 -15.92 47.55
CA GLY A 103 28.23 -14.69 48.34
C GLY A 103 26.91 -13.98 48.72
N ASN A 104 27.00 -12.67 48.95
CA ASN A 104 25.83 -11.80 49.19
C ASN A 104 25.05 -11.54 47.88
N ALA A 105 23.76 -11.23 47.99
CA ALA A 105 22.92 -10.81 46.88
C ALA A 105 22.29 -9.44 47.12
N GLY A 106 22.03 -8.69 46.04
CA GLY A 106 21.45 -7.34 46.08
C GLY A 106 19.96 -7.30 46.44
N ASN A 107 19.29 -6.23 46.03
CA ASN A 107 17.84 -6.04 46.24
C ASN A 107 17.01 -6.88 45.26
N GLY A 108 15.74 -7.11 45.56
CA GLY A 108 14.80 -7.67 44.58
C GLY A 108 14.98 -9.16 44.26
N ILE A 109 15.73 -9.90 45.09
CA ILE A 109 15.97 -11.33 44.87
C ILE A 109 14.65 -12.10 44.85
N CYS A 110 14.44 -12.95 43.85
CA CYS A 110 13.21 -13.71 43.62
C CYS A 110 11.96 -12.85 43.39
N ASN A 111 12.11 -11.59 42.95
CA ASN A 111 10.97 -10.75 42.62
C ASN A 111 10.13 -11.38 41.47
N ALA A 112 8.83 -11.51 41.68
CA ALA A 112 7.86 -12.12 40.79
C ALA A 112 8.18 -13.57 40.38
N MET A 113 8.97 -14.28 41.19
CA MET A 113 9.29 -15.69 40.97
C MET A 113 8.05 -16.58 41.10
N ALA A 114 7.91 -17.55 40.20
CA ALA A 114 6.78 -18.47 40.16
C ALA A 114 7.12 -19.93 40.45
N GLN A 115 8.36 -20.34 40.16
CA GLN A 115 8.90 -21.69 40.41
C GLN A 115 10.44 -21.62 40.49
N GLY A 116 11.08 -22.73 40.86
CA GLY A 116 12.54 -22.84 40.92
C GLY A 116 13.08 -22.64 42.34
N LYS A 117 14.41 -22.62 42.47
CA LYS A 117 15.09 -22.48 43.77
C LYS A 117 16.22 -21.47 43.68
N VAL A 118 16.35 -20.60 44.67
CA VAL A 118 17.48 -19.68 44.79
C VAL A 118 18.14 -19.87 46.15
N TYR A 119 19.43 -20.21 46.13
CA TYR A 119 20.27 -20.46 47.29
C TYR A 119 21.31 -19.36 47.40
N VAL A 120 21.39 -18.67 48.54
CA VAL A 120 22.32 -17.56 48.78
C VAL A 120 23.19 -17.85 50.00
N GLY A 121 24.50 -17.89 49.81
CA GLY A 121 25.50 -18.17 50.85
C GLY A 121 25.84 -16.99 51.76
N GLY A 122 25.26 -15.81 51.53
CA GLY A 122 25.43 -14.60 52.34
C GLY A 122 24.11 -13.91 52.71
N ASN A 123 24.15 -12.58 52.83
CA ASN A 123 22.98 -11.72 53.07
C ASN A 123 22.26 -11.37 51.76
N VAL A 124 20.99 -10.98 51.85
CA VAL A 124 20.22 -10.42 50.72
C VAL A 124 19.72 -8.99 51.02
N GLY A 125 19.57 -8.17 49.98
CA GLY A 125 19.10 -6.79 50.10
C GLY A 125 17.59 -6.65 50.38
N SER A 126 17.06 -5.46 50.12
CA SER A 126 15.65 -5.12 50.32
C SER A 126 14.76 -5.74 49.24
N ARG A 127 13.46 -5.89 49.54
CA ARG A 127 12.41 -6.35 48.61
C ARG A 127 12.69 -7.73 48.00
N CYS A 128 13.30 -8.62 48.79
CA CYS A 128 13.44 -10.02 48.41
C CYS A 128 12.14 -10.80 48.60
N MET A 129 11.94 -11.86 47.81
CA MET A 129 10.73 -12.68 47.80
C MET A 129 9.45 -11.89 47.53
N THR A 130 9.53 -10.83 46.71
CA THR A 130 8.41 -9.94 46.45
C THR A 130 7.56 -10.41 45.28
N MET A 131 6.25 -10.20 45.35
CA MET A 131 5.29 -10.52 44.29
C MET A 131 5.34 -11.97 43.75
N THR A 132 5.88 -12.92 44.52
CA THR A 132 5.96 -14.33 44.10
C THR A 132 4.57 -14.91 43.90
N LYS A 133 4.45 -15.90 43.02
CA LYS A 133 3.17 -16.54 42.72
C LYS A 133 3.33 -18.05 42.67
N GLN A 134 2.68 -18.75 43.59
CA GLN A 134 2.58 -20.20 43.47
C GLN A 134 1.43 -20.58 42.54
N ASN A 135 1.75 -21.30 41.47
CA ASN A 135 0.74 -22.01 40.68
C ASN A 135 0.63 -23.45 41.21
N PRO A 136 -0.55 -23.91 41.68
CA PRO A 136 -0.72 -25.26 42.23
C PRO A 136 -0.32 -26.42 41.31
N ARG A 137 -0.19 -26.17 40.00
CA ARG A 137 0.26 -27.15 39.01
C ARG A 137 1.76 -27.45 39.05
N PHE A 138 2.54 -26.63 39.75
CA PHE A 138 4.00 -26.69 39.74
C PHE A 138 4.57 -26.63 41.16
N THR A 139 5.86 -26.96 41.29
CA THR A 139 6.57 -26.83 42.57
C THR A 139 6.63 -25.35 42.98
N PRO A 140 6.38 -25.06 44.27
CA PRO A 140 6.45 -23.68 44.77
C PRO A 140 7.86 -23.11 44.61
N PRO A 141 8.00 -21.79 44.43
CA PRO A 141 9.31 -21.16 44.41
C PRO A 141 9.94 -21.19 45.80
N GLU A 142 11.25 -21.42 45.85
CA GLU A 142 12.03 -21.47 47.09
C GLU A 142 13.16 -20.45 47.11
N LEU A 143 13.30 -19.73 48.22
CA LEU A 143 14.44 -18.86 48.52
C LEU A 143 15.11 -19.30 49.81
N TRP A 144 16.42 -19.48 49.80
CA TRP A 144 17.24 -19.87 50.95
C TRP A 144 18.38 -18.87 51.14
N VAL A 145 18.53 -18.35 52.35
CA VAL A 145 19.48 -17.29 52.70
C VAL A 145 20.26 -17.68 53.95
N LEU A 146 21.60 -17.62 53.89
CA LEU A 146 22.45 -18.02 55.02
C LEU A 146 22.43 -16.95 56.11
N GLY A 147 22.53 -15.69 55.71
CA GLY A 147 22.55 -14.54 56.61
C GLY A 147 21.17 -13.95 56.86
N GLU A 148 21.07 -12.63 56.73
CA GLU A 148 19.84 -11.83 56.93
C GLU A 148 19.26 -11.25 55.62
N THR A 149 18.08 -10.65 55.70
CA THR A 149 17.41 -9.95 54.59
C THR A 149 17.20 -8.46 54.87
N GLY A 150 17.12 -7.63 53.82
CA GLY A 150 16.78 -6.21 53.92
C GLY A 150 15.27 -5.93 54.02
N ASP A 151 14.92 -4.64 54.00
CA ASP A 151 13.55 -4.14 54.23
C ASP A 151 12.54 -4.65 53.20
N TYR A 152 11.26 -4.71 53.61
CA TYR A 152 10.12 -5.14 52.79
C TYR A 152 10.28 -6.57 52.24
N PHE A 153 10.92 -7.45 53.02
CA PHE A 153 10.98 -8.88 52.71
C PHE A 153 9.58 -9.49 52.57
N ALA A 154 9.37 -10.32 51.56
CA ALA A 154 8.10 -11.00 51.28
C ALA A 154 6.90 -10.05 51.02
N GLU A 155 7.15 -8.83 50.51
CA GLU A 155 6.08 -7.92 50.11
C GLU A 155 5.25 -8.49 48.94
N PHE A 156 3.93 -8.58 49.11
CA PHE A 156 3.00 -9.18 48.13
C PHE A 156 3.31 -10.65 47.77
N MET A 157 3.97 -11.40 48.65
CA MET A 157 4.21 -12.83 48.48
C MET A 157 2.89 -13.60 48.39
N ALA A 158 2.64 -14.25 47.24
CA ALA A 158 1.44 -15.02 46.94
C ALA A 158 1.76 -16.51 46.73
N GLY A 159 2.57 -17.07 47.64
CA GLY A 159 3.00 -18.46 47.62
C GLY A 159 4.52 -18.63 47.48
N GLY A 160 5.01 -19.83 47.83
CA GLY A 160 6.44 -20.13 47.94
C GLY A 160 6.89 -20.44 49.37
N THR A 161 8.14 -20.89 49.48
CA THR A 161 8.83 -21.07 50.77
C THR A 161 10.08 -20.21 50.82
N ALA A 162 10.27 -19.45 51.89
CA ALA A 162 11.54 -18.77 52.14
C ALA A 162 12.18 -19.27 53.44
N VAL A 163 13.50 -19.41 53.46
CA VAL A 163 14.28 -19.86 54.62
C VAL A 163 15.42 -18.87 54.87
N VAL A 164 15.47 -18.28 56.06
CA VAL A 164 16.47 -17.28 56.47
C VAL A 164 17.22 -17.76 57.71
N CYS A 165 18.47 -18.18 57.57
CA CYS A 165 19.23 -18.84 58.64
C CYS A 165 19.82 -17.87 59.68
N GLY A 166 19.87 -16.55 59.41
CA GLY A 166 20.35 -15.53 60.36
C GLY A 166 21.82 -15.70 60.80
N PHE A 167 22.61 -16.50 60.07
CA PHE A 167 24.00 -16.80 60.43
C PHE A 167 24.87 -15.56 60.22
N ASN A 168 25.53 -15.10 61.29
CA ASN A 168 26.28 -13.83 61.30
C ASN A 168 25.48 -12.60 60.84
N ALA A 169 24.16 -12.58 61.07
CA ALA A 169 23.33 -11.40 60.87
C ALA A 169 23.88 -10.20 61.67
N HIS A 170 23.85 -9.01 61.06
CA HIS A 170 24.31 -7.75 61.67
C HIS A 170 23.42 -7.37 62.85
N ASP A 171 22.12 -7.63 62.73
CA ASP A 171 21.15 -7.49 63.82
C ASP A 171 20.43 -8.83 64.06
N GLN A 172 20.87 -9.56 65.09
CA GLN A 172 20.27 -10.83 65.49
C GLN A 172 18.81 -10.69 65.96
N ALA A 173 18.35 -9.46 66.26
CA ALA A 173 16.95 -9.18 66.56
C ALA A 173 16.11 -8.86 65.30
N ASN A 174 16.74 -8.64 64.14
CA ASN A 174 16.06 -8.20 62.92
C ASN A 174 16.65 -8.83 61.64
N VAL A 175 16.57 -10.16 61.54
CA VAL A 175 16.98 -10.93 60.36
C VAL A 175 16.07 -10.82 59.12
N LEU A 176 14.85 -10.27 59.21
CA LEU A 176 13.93 -10.08 58.06
C LEU A 176 13.79 -8.62 57.59
N GLY A 177 14.48 -7.67 58.21
CA GLY A 177 14.44 -6.25 57.86
C GLY A 177 13.15 -5.53 58.27
N TYR A 178 13.02 -4.24 57.91
CA TYR A 178 11.85 -3.43 58.26
C TYR A 178 10.61 -3.78 57.43
N ARG A 179 9.45 -3.90 58.10
CA ARG A 179 8.13 -4.18 57.49
C ARG A 179 8.08 -5.44 56.60
N PRO A 180 8.45 -6.62 57.12
CA PRO A 180 8.33 -7.86 56.37
C PRO A 180 6.85 -8.28 56.22
N CYS A 181 6.57 -9.05 55.18
CA CYS A 181 5.28 -9.69 54.88
C CYS A 181 4.10 -8.75 54.56
N VAL A 182 4.35 -7.47 54.21
CA VAL A 182 3.28 -6.53 53.83
C VAL A 182 2.59 -7.01 52.54
N GLY A 183 1.26 -7.15 52.57
CA GLY A 183 0.49 -7.63 51.43
C GLY A 183 0.65 -9.13 51.13
N MET A 184 1.30 -9.91 52.01
CA MET A 184 1.42 -11.36 51.86
C MET A 184 0.03 -12.02 51.81
N VAL A 185 -0.21 -12.86 50.82
CA VAL A 185 -1.50 -13.57 50.61
C VAL A 185 -1.34 -15.08 50.50
N GLY A 186 -0.11 -15.60 50.47
CA GLY A 186 0.17 -17.03 50.50
C GLY A 186 1.65 -17.35 50.77
N GLY A 187 1.95 -18.60 51.11
CA GLY A 187 3.31 -19.11 51.32
C GLY A 187 3.73 -19.21 52.79
N ARG A 188 4.96 -19.66 53.02
CA ARG A 188 5.55 -19.84 54.36
C ARG A 188 6.99 -19.34 54.42
N ILE A 189 7.39 -18.84 55.58
CA ILE A 189 8.72 -18.30 55.84
C ILE A 189 9.24 -18.98 57.10
N PHE A 190 10.40 -19.63 57.00
CA PHE A 190 11.18 -20.11 58.13
C PHE A 190 12.31 -19.12 58.38
N TYR A 191 12.51 -18.74 59.64
CA TYR A 191 13.64 -17.89 60.00
C TYR A 191 14.20 -18.26 61.36
N ARG A 192 15.53 -18.15 61.50
CA ARG A 192 16.25 -18.46 62.73
C ARG A 192 16.69 -17.18 63.44
N GLY A 193 16.48 -17.08 64.75
CA GLY A 193 16.81 -15.89 65.55
C GLY A 193 15.72 -15.57 66.57
N GLN A 194 15.62 -14.30 66.99
CA GLN A 194 14.50 -13.84 67.82
C GLN A 194 13.21 -13.70 66.99
N GLU A 195 12.04 -13.90 67.61
CA GLU A 195 10.74 -13.71 66.95
C GLU A 195 10.57 -12.26 66.47
N GLN A 196 10.21 -12.06 65.20
CA GLN A 196 10.16 -10.74 64.57
C GLN A 196 8.76 -10.16 64.39
N VAL A 197 8.70 -8.84 64.32
CA VAL A 197 7.47 -8.11 63.99
C VAL A 197 7.19 -8.20 62.49
N ILE A 198 6.14 -8.93 62.14
CA ILE A 198 5.61 -9.08 60.77
C ILE A 198 4.31 -8.29 60.57
N SER A 199 3.86 -8.10 59.32
CA SER A 199 2.57 -7.44 59.03
C SER A 199 1.40 -8.17 59.70
N ASN A 200 0.86 -7.61 60.78
CA ASN A 200 -0.34 -8.15 61.45
C ASN A 200 -1.58 -8.10 60.54
N ALA A 201 -1.60 -7.28 59.49
CA ALA A 201 -2.71 -7.29 58.53
C ALA A 201 -2.69 -8.55 57.65
N ASP A 202 -1.51 -9.12 57.39
CA ASP A 202 -1.30 -10.03 56.26
C ASP A 202 -0.72 -11.39 56.65
N ALA A 203 0.05 -11.48 57.74
CA ALA A 203 0.76 -12.68 58.15
C ALA A 203 0.61 -12.95 59.65
N LYS A 204 0.92 -14.19 60.06
CA LYS A 204 0.91 -14.66 61.45
C LYS A 204 2.05 -15.64 61.70
N HIS A 205 2.55 -15.67 62.94
CA HIS A 205 3.42 -16.74 63.40
C HIS A 205 2.61 -18.00 63.68
N VAL A 206 3.18 -19.16 63.38
CA VAL A 206 2.62 -20.48 63.65
C VAL A 206 3.69 -21.40 64.24
N PRO A 207 3.33 -22.35 65.13
CA PRO A 207 4.28 -23.35 65.60
C PRO A 207 4.80 -24.20 64.44
N ILE A 208 6.09 -24.54 64.47
CA ILE A 208 6.70 -25.45 63.47
C ILE A 208 6.23 -26.87 63.77
N SER A 209 5.51 -27.49 62.83
CA SER A 209 5.06 -28.88 62.94
C SER A 209 6.23 -29.88 62.81
N ASP A 210 6.04 -31.12 63.24
CA ASP A 210 7.09 -32.15 63.09
C ASP A 210 7.42 -32.43 61.61
N GLU A 211 6.41 -32.36 60.74
CA GLU A 211 6.57 -32.49 59.29
C GLU A 211 7.35 -31.30 58.70
N ASP A 212 7.00 -30.07 59.08
CA ASP A 212 7.71 -28.86 58.65
C ASP A 212 9.16 -28.86 59.14
N TRP A 213 9.40 -29.32 60.37
CA TRP A 213 10.75 -29.43 60.92
C TRP A 213 11.59 -30.48 60.17
N ALA A 214 11.05 -31.68 59.93
CA ALA A 214 11.74 -32.72 59.18
C ALA A 214 12.06 -32.24 57.74
N TRP A 215 11.12 -31.55 57.09
CA TRP A 215 11.34 -30.93 55.79
C TRP A 215 12.46 -29.88 55.84
N LEU A 216 12.44 -28.99 56.83
CA LEU A 216 13.45 -27.96 56.99
C LEU A 216 14.84 -28.56 57.22
N GLU A 217 14.95 -29.54 58.11
CA GLU A 217 16.21 -30.20 58.45
C GLU A 217 16.83 -30.93 57.23
N GLU A 218 16.03 -31.69 56.48
CA GLU A 218 16.50 -32.39 55.27
C GLU A 218 16.98 -31.41 54.19
N ASN A 219 16.19 -30.36 53.92
CA ASN A 219 16.50 -29.40 52.86
C ASN A 219 17.61 -28.42 53.28
N LEU A 220 17.75 -28.13 54.58
CA LEU A 220 18.87 -27.36 55.13
C LEU A 220 20.20 -28.07 54.86
N LYS A 221 20.25 -29.40 55.02
CA LYS A 221 21.45 -30.19 54.69
C LYS A 221 21.82 -30.06 53.21
N GLN A 222 20.85 -30.18 52.31
CA GLN A 222 21.07 -30.05 50.86
C GLN A 222 21.50 -28.63 50.47
N TYR A 223 20.87 -27.62 51.07
CA TYR A 223 21.22 -26.22 50.86
C TYR A 223 22.67 -25.93 51.27
N LEU A 224 23.08 -26.35 52.47
CA LEU A 224 24.45 -26.16 52.96
C LEU A 224 25.50 -26.90 52.12
N GLN A 225 25.14 -28.04 51.53
CA GLN A 225 26.01 -28.70 50.55
C GLN A 225 26.18 -27.86 49.28
N LYS A 226 25.10 -27.29 48.75
CA LYS A 226 25.14 -26.47 47.52
C LYS A 226 25.94 -25.18 47.67
N ILE A 227 25.95 -24.56 48.84
CA ILE A 227 26.75 -23.35 49.12
C ILE A 227 28.13 -23.67 49.75
N GLU A 228 28.54 -24.93 49.77
CA GLU A 228 29.84 -25.37 50.33
C GLU A 228 30.05 -25.00 51.82
N LYS A 229 29.00 -25.12 52.64
CA LYS A 229 28.97 -24.80 54.09
C LYS A 229 28.40 -25.92 54.96
N SER A 230 28.69 -27.18 54.61
CA SER A 230 28.13 -28.36 55.29
C SER A 230 28.50 -28.44 56.77
N GLU A 231 29.60 -27.84 57.19
CA GLU A 231 30.06 -27.75 58.58
C GLU A 231 29.10 -26.97 59.50
N LEU A 232 28.21 -26.16 58.94
CA LEU A 232 27.25 -25.36 59.71
C LEU A 232 25.99 -26.13 60.10
N PHE A 233 25.80 -27.35 59.62
CA PHE A 233 24.54 -28.09 59.80
C PHE A 233 24.20 -28.28 61.28
N ASP A 234 25.14 -28.79 62.09
CA ASP A 234 24.91 -29.05 63.51
C ASP A 234 24.61 -27.77 64.31
N ILE A 235 25.08 -26.62 63.82
CA ILE A 235 24.85 -25.31 64.44
C ILE A 235 23.44 -24.79 64.09
N LEU A 236 23.00 -24.99 62.84
CA LEU A 236 21.76 -24.44 62.32
C LEU A 236 20.55 -25.35 62.59
N ALA A 237 20.75 -26.66 62.72
CA ALA A 237 19.69 -27.65 62.92
C ALA A 237 19.20 -27.76 64.39
N THR A 238 18.98 -26.63 65.06
CA THR A 238 18.42 -26.57 66.43
C THR A 238 17.00 -26.00 66.43
N ARG A 239 15.99 -26.85 66.62
CA ARG A 239 14.55 -26.50 66.47
C ARG A 239 14.11 -25.28 67.25
N ASP A 240 14.54 -25.14 68.50
CA ASP A 240 14.12 -24.05 69.39
C ASP A 240 14.58 -22.65 68.93
N GLN A 241 15.48 -22.58 67.94
CA GLN A 241 15.96 -21.31 67.39
C GLN A 241 15.18 -20.86 66.15
N TRP A 242 14.23 -21.67 65.66
CA TRP A 242 13.50 -21.42 64.42
C TRP A 242 12.06 -21.00 64.69
N HIS A 243 11.60 -20.07 63.86
CA HIS A 243 10.24 -19.56 63.82
C HIS A 243 9.65 -19.75 62.42
N GLN A 244 8.32 -19.87 62.34
CA GLN A 244 7.59 -19.97 61.08
C GLN A 244 6.48 -18.92 60.99
N ALA A 245 6.48 -18.16 59.90
CA ALA A 245 5.42 -17.23 59.55
C ALA A 245 4.67 -17.70 58.30
N THR A 246 3.35 -17.50 58.28
CA THR A 246 2.50 -17.81 57.12
C THR A 246 1.49 -16.71 56.87
N ALA A 247 0.94 -16.66 55.65
CA ALA A 247 -0.10 -15.72 55.29
C ALA A 247 -1.39 -15.98 56.08
N LYS A 248 -2.09 -14.91 56.47
CA LYS A 248 -3.47 -14.99 56.94
C LYS A 248 -4.38 -15.34 55.76
N SER A 249 -5.28 -16.29 55.98
CA SER A 249 -6.30 -16.67 54.99
C SER A 249 -7.26 -15.51 54.70
N PRO A 250 -7.99 -15.53 53.56
CA PRO A 250 -8.97 -14.49 53.24
C PRO A 250 -10.02 -14.26 54.34
N TYR A 251 -10.38 -15.29 55.11
CA TYR A 251 -11.32 -15.19 56.23
C TYR A 251 -10.71 -14.54 57.49
N GLU A 252 -9.39 -14.62 57.64
CA GLU A 252 -8.64 -14.00 58.75
C GLU A 252 -8.30 -12.53 58.46
N LYS A 253 -8.38 -12.09 57.20
CA LYS A 253 -8.14 -10.69 56.81
C LYS A 253 -9.38 -9.84 57.10
N VAL A 254 -9.25 -8.85 57.98
CA VAL A 254 -10.32 -7.90 58.30
C VAL A 254 -10.64 -7.06 57.06
N THR A 255 -11.82 -7.26 56.48
CA THR A 255 -12.31 -6.48 55.33
C THR A 255 -12.73 -5.08 55.78
N LYS A 256 -11.94 -4.05 55.44
CA LYS A 256 -12.45 -2.67 55.46
C LYS A 256 -13.48 -2.50 54.35
N LYS A 257 -14.59 -1.80 54.62
CA LYS A 257 -15.54 -1.36 53.58
C LYS A 257 -14.78 -0.58 52.51
N ARG A 258 -14.84 -1.04 51.25
CA ARG A 258 -14.30 -0.28 50.11
C ARG A 258 -15.12 0.99 49.94
N LYS A 259 -14.46 2.15 49.89
CA LYS A 259 -15.08 3.43 49.52
C LYS A 259 -15.55 3.35 48.06
N SER A 260 -16.66 3.99 47.71
CA SER A 260 -17.01 4.20 46.31
C SER A 260 -15.98 5.14 45.66
N MET A 261 -15.86 5.14 44.33
CA MET A 261 -14.99 6.10 43.64
C MET A 261 -15.41 7.56 43.90
N SER A 262 -16.71 7.79 44.11
CA SER A 262 -17.25 9.10 44.48
C SER A 262 -16.80 9.51 45.90
N ASP A 263 -16.86 8.58 46.86
CA ASP A 263 -16.41 8.83 48.24
C ASP A 263 -14.89 8.97 48.31
N PHE A 264 -14.14 8.20 47.52
CA PHE A 264 -12.70 8.35 47.41
C PHE A 264 -12.33 9.71 46.81
N ARG A 265 -12.97 10.10 45.70
CA ARG A 265 -12.73 11.40 45.08
C ARG A 265 -13.02 12.55 46.06
N SER A 266 -14.18 12.54 46.69
CA SER A 266 -14.60 13.66 47.55
C SER A 266 -13.88 13.70 48.91
N GLN A 267 -13.70 12.54 49.57
CA GLN A 267 -13.23 12.47 50.96
C GLN A 267 -11.75 12.13 51.10
N VAL A 268 -11.06 11.85 50.01
CA VAL A 268 -9.61 11.60 50.01
C VAL A 268 -8.95 12.51 49.00
N TRP A 269 -9.27 12.35 47.72
CA TRP A 269 -8.58 13.07 46.64
C TRP A 269 -8.76 14.59 46.72
N ASP A 270 -10.01 15.07 46.69
CA ASP A 270 -10.32 16.50 46.73
C ASP A 270 -9.97 17.11 48.09
N MET A 271 -9.99 16.31 49.17
CA MET A 271 -9.61 16.75 50.52
C MET A 271 -8.10 16.93 50.66
N GLU A 272 -7.30 15.99 50.15
CA GLU A 272 -5.83 16.01 50.27
C GLU A 272 -5.18 16.92 49.23
N LEU A 273 -5.75 16.99 48.02
CA LEU A 273 -5.14 17.66 46.87
C LEU A 273 -5.90 18.93 46.42
N GLY A 274 -7.05 19.23 47.01
CA GLY A 274 -7.95 20.29 46.53
C GLY A 274 -8.88 19.84 45.40
N ARG A 275 -9.96 20.60 45.17
CA ARG A 275 -10.98 20.27 44.15
C ARG A 275 -10.35 20.26 42.76
N GLY A 276 -10.30 19.08 42.12
CA GLY A 276 -9.60 18.91 40.84
C GLY A 276 -8.16 18.38 40.97
N GLY A 277 -7.74 17.94 42.15
CA GLY A 277 -6.42 17.36 42.38
C GLY A 277 -5.30 18.40 42.35
N LEU A 278 -4.05 17.91 42.22
CA LEU A 278 -2.80 18.66 42.37
C LEU A 278 -2.68 19.95 41.52
N VAL A 279 -3.42 20.05 40.42
CA VAL A 279 -3.43 21.19 39.49
C VAL A 279 -4.85 21.71 39.23
N GLY A 280 -5.80 21.39 40.11
CA GLY A 280 -7.21 21.74 39.96
C GLY A 280 -7.47 23.24 39.90
N ASP A 281 -6.64 24.01 40.59
CA ASP A 281 -6.63 25.47 40.65
C ASP A 281 -5.94 26.13 39.44
N LEU A 282 -5.13 25.37 38.69
CA LEU A 282 -4.36 25.87 37.54
C LEU A 282 -5.07 25.67 36.19
N THR A 283 -6.27 25.10 36.17
CA THR A 283 -6.99 24.83 34.91
C THR A 283 -8.47 25.17 34.99
N SER A 284 -8.95 25.86 33.95
CA SER A 284 -10.36 26.17 33.71
C SER A 284 -11.06 25.14 32.81
N LEU A 285 -10.38 24.04 32.45
CA LEU A 285 -10.93 23.01 31.57
C LEU A 285 -12.17 22.36 32.21
N ASP A 286 -13.21 22.12 31.40
CA ASP A 286 -14.35 21.33 31.86
C ASP A 286 -13.91 19.89 32.16
N ARG A 287 -14.15 19.46 33.39
CA ARG A 287 -13.85 18.10 33.89
C ARG A 287 -15.11 17.28 34.10
N SER A 288 -16.22 17.70 33.48
CA SER A 288 -17.43 16.90 33.41
C SER A 288 -17.13 15.55 32.75
N PRO A 289 -17.85 14.47 33.12
CA PRO A 289 -17.66 13.18 32.48
C PRO A 289 -17.95 13.29 30.98
N ILE A 290 -16.96 12.96 30.16
CA ILE A 290 -17.16 12.82 28.71
C ILE A 290 -18.08 11.62 28.47
N GLY A 291 -19.13 11.83 27.67
CA GLY A 291 -20.06 10.76 27.30
C GLY A 291 -19.37 9.63 26.54
N LEU A 292 -19.92 8.41 26.62
CA LEU A 292 -19.38 7.25 25.89
C LEU A 292 -19.42 7.44 24.37
N ILE A 293 -20.44 8.13 23.87
CA ILE A 293 -20.61 8.49 22.47
C ILE A 293 -20.61 10.01 22.41
N THR A 294 -19.60 10.57 21.75
CA THR A 294 -19.38 12.02 21.64
C THR A 294 -19.69 12.52 20.23
N SER A 295 -20.10 13.78 20.13
CA SER A 295 -20.28 14.53 18.88
C SER A 295 -19.53 15.87 18.97
N GLY A 296 -19.64 16.71 17.94
CA GLY A 296 -18.98 18.01 17.88
C GLY A 296 -17.47 17.88 17.97
N GLU A 297 -16.83 18.70 18.79
CA GLU A 297 -15.38 18.70 19.02
C GLU A 297 -14.87 17.43 19.71
N LEU A 298 -15.72 16.72 20.46
CA LEU A 298 -15.31 15.57 21.27
C LEU A 298 -15.30 14.24 20.49
N ARG A 299 -15.77 14.22 19.24
CA ARG A 299 -15.71 13.01 18.39
C ARG A 299 -14.27 12.78 17.90
N ARG A 300 -13.94 11.53 17.59
CA ARG A 300 -12.58 11.17 17.12
C ARG A 300 -12.33 11.51 15.65
N PHE A 301 -13.34 11.34 14.81
CA PHE A 301 -13.24 11.52 13.36
C PHE A 301 -14.39 12.37 12.82
N ALA A 302 -14.13 13.11 11.75
CA ALA A 302 -15.12 13.85 10.99
C ALA A 302 -15.20 13.29 9.56
N PRO A 303 -16.40 12.94 9.06
CA PRO A 303 -16.55 12.58 7.66
C PRO A 303 -16.52 13.83 6.78
N VAL A 304 -15.78 13.76 5.68
CA VAL A 304 -15.66 14.83 4.68
C VAL A 304 -16.16 14.32 3.33
N TRP A 305 -16.96 15.15 2.67
CA TRP A 305 -17.50 14.88 1.36
C TRP A 305 -16.54 15.38 0.27
N GLU A 306 -15.74 14.47 -0.26
CA GLU A 306 -14.69 14.72 -1.27
C GLU A 306 -15.21 14.50 -2.70
N ASN A 307 -16.41 14.99 -2.99
CA ASN A 307 -17.00 14.89 -4.31
C ASN A 307 -16.16 15.63 -5.36
N CYS A 308 -15.87 14.96 -6.48
CA CYS A 308 -15.03 15.49 -7.56
C CYS A 308 -13.60 15.88 -7.13
N LYS A 309 -13.14 15.48 -5.94
CA LYS A 309 -11.77 15.75 -5.47
C LYS A 309 -10.73 14.92 -6.22
N TYR A 310 -11.10 13.70 -6.63
CA TYR A 310 -10.21 12.73 -7.26
C TYR A 310 -10.70 12.33 -8.64
N MET A 311 -9.76 12.01 -9.52
CA MET A 311 -10.08 11.61 -10.89
C MET A 311 -10.63 10.18 -10.90
N PRO A 312 -11.76 9.93 -11.60
CA PRO A 312 -12.30 8.60 -11.75
C PRO A 312 -11.35 7.70 -12.56
N PRO A 313 -11.17 6.42 -12.22
CA PRO A 313 -10.11 5.61 -12.85
C PRO A 313 -10.29 5.42 -14.36
N CYS A 314 -11.54 5.26 -14.81
CA CYS A 314 -11.87 5.18 -16.23
C CYS A 314 -11.50 6.45 -17.03
N GLN A 315 -11.61 7.63 -16.41
CA GLN A 315 -11.20 8.91 -17.00
C GLN A 315 -9.68 9.04 -17.02
N ALA A 316 -9.02 8.66 -15.91
CA ALA A 316 -7.56 8.66 -15.78
C ALA A 316 -6.88 7.74 -16.81
N SER A 317 -7.46 6.57 -17.09
CA SER A 317 -6.97 5.64 -18.10
C SER A 317 -7.28 6.05 -19.53
N CYS A 318 -8.14 7.05 -19.75
CA CYS A 318 -8.47 7.54 -21.09
C CYS A 318 -7.40 8.53 -21.57
N PRO A 319 -6.64 8.26 -22.65
CA PRO A 319 -5.62 9.19 -23.13
C PRO A 319 -6.15 10.57 -23.55
N SER A 320 -7.43 10.65 -23.91
CA SER A 320 -8.12 11.91 -24.22
C SER A 320 -8.73 12.59 -22.98
N GLY A 321 -8.83 11.87 -21.85
CA GLY A 321 -9.39 12.35 -20.59
C GLY A 321 -10.92 12.43 -20.56
N ILE A 322 -11.62 11.61 -21.35
CA ILE A 322 -13.09 11.62 -21.44
C ILE A 322 -13.70 11.21 -20.09
N PRO A 323 -14.64 11.98 -19.51
CA PRO A 323 -15.27 11.68 -18.24
C PRO A 323 -16.36 10.59 -18.40
N VAL A 324 -15.94 9.34 -18.53
CA VAL A 324 -16.83 8.18 -18.78
C VAL A 324 -17.93 8.05 -17.73
N GLN A 325 -17.60 8.21 -16.45
CA GLN A 325 -18.54 8.24 -15.33
C GLN A 325 -19.60 9.33 -15.45
N LYS A 326 -19.24 10.53 -15.94
CA LYS A 326 -20.17 11.66 -16.08
C LYS A 326 -21.15 11.40 -17.22
N ARG A 327 -20.66 10.78 -18.31
CA ARG A 327 -21.52 10.32 -19.40
C ARG A 327 -22.53 9.29 -18.89
N TRP A 328 -22.12 8.31 -18.09
CA TRP A 328 -23.06 7.37 -17.48
C TRP A 328 -24.01 8.01 -16.47
N GLN A 329 -23.58 9.06 -15.75
CA GLN A 329 -24.50 9.86 -14.93
C GLN A 329 -25.60 10.48 -15.79
N LEU A 330 -25.24 11.14 -16.89
CA LEU A 330 -26.21 11.76 -17.80
C LEU A 330 -27.19 10.73 -18.38
N VAL A 331 -26.73 9.52 -18.72
CA VAL A 331 -27.63 8.44 -19.16
C VAL A 331 -28.64 8.08 -18.06
N ARG A 332 -28.21 7.93 -16.79
CA ARG A 332 -29.14 7.67 -15.68
C ARG A 332 -30.16 8.79 -15.44
N GLU A 333 -29.79 10.03 -15.77
CA GLU A 333 -30.67 11.20 -15.70
C GLU A 333 -31.64 11.28 -16.90
N GLY A 334 -31.60 10.32 -17.83
CA GLY A 334 -32.40 10.33 -19.05
C GLY A 334 -31.86 11.29 -20.14
N ARG A 335 -30.64 11.80 -19.97
CA ARG A 335 -30.00 12.80 -20.82
C ARG A 335 -28.99 12.15 -21.78
N LEU A 336 -29.46 11.17 -22.56
CA LEU A 336 -28.59 10.39 -23.46
C LEU A 336 -27.89 11.26 -24.51
N ALA A 337 -28.62 12.19 -25.14
CA ALA A 337 -28.04 13.09 -26.15
C ALA A 337 -26.87 13.90 -25.57
N GLU A 338 -27.03 14.47 -24.37
CA GLU A 338 -25.97 15.20 -23.69
C GLU A 338 -24.81 14.30 -23.27
N ALA A 339 -25.07 13.05 -22.87
CA ALA A 339 -24.03 12.06 -22.56
C ALA A 339 -23.16 11.73 -23.78
N VAL A 340 -23.76 11.71 -24.97
CA VAL A 340 -23.09 11.50 -26.24
C VAL A 340 -22.33 12.76 -26.64
N ASP A 341 -23.01 13.91 -26.67
CA ASP A 341 -22.45 15.20 -27.09
C ASP A 341 -21.28 15.64 -26.19
N LEU A 342 -21.30 15.34 -24.89
CA LEU A 342 -20.19 15.62 -23.96
C LEU A 342 -18.85 15.06 -24.46
N SER A 343 -18.86 13.93 -25.18
CA SER A 343 -17.60 13.36 -25.69
C SER A 343 -16.98 14.19 -26.81
N LEU A 344 -17.75 15.03 -27.50
CA LEU A 344 -17.27 15.93 -28.56
C LEU A 344 -16.37 17.07 -28.03
N GLU A 345 -16.46 17.39 -26.74
CA GLU A 345 -15.52 18.29 -26.07
C GLU A 345 -14.10 17.70 -25.98
N TYR A 346 -13.97 16.37 -26.10
CA TYR A 346 -12.73 15.65 -25.89
C TYR A 346 -12.20 14.96 -27.15
N THR A 347 -13.10 14.52 -28.05
CA THR A 347 -12.75 13.80 -29.27
C THR A 347 -13.71 14.15 -30.41
N PRO A 348 -13.21 14.39 -31.64
CA PRO A 348 -14.07 14.49 -32.81
C PRO A 348 -14.64 13.13 -33.28
N PHE A 349 -14.17 12.01 -32.71
CA PHE A 349 -14.50 10.64 -33.13
C PHE A 349 -15.14 9.78 -32.03
N PRO A 350 -16.25 10.21 -31.41
CA PRO A 350 -16.91 9.43 -30.37
C PRO A 350 -17.40 8.05 -30.82
N ALA A 351 -17.81 7.88 -32.08
CA ALA A 351 -18.23 6.58 -32.62
C ALA A 351 -17.06 5.81 -33.24
N THR A 352 -16.38 6.36 -34.24
CA THR A 352 -15.31 5.66 -34.97
C THR A 352 -14.24 5.14 -34.02
N VAL A 353 -13.80 5.98 -33.07
CA VAL A 353 -12.75 5.57 -32.13
C VAL A 353 -13.36 4.95 -30.88
N CYS A 354 -14.16 5.66 -30.09
CA CYS A 354 -14.62 5.10 -28.80
C CYS A 354 -15.62 3.93 -28.96
N GLY A 355 -16.40 3.90 -30.05
CA GLY A 355 -17.38 2.84 -30.32
C GLY A 355 -16.86 1.63 -31.08
N TYR A 356 -15.72 1.73 -31.77
CA TYR A 356 -15.22 0.65 -32.64
C TYR A 356 -13.74 0.32 -32.50
N LEU A 357 -12.84 1.32 -32.58
CA LEU A 357 -11.39 1.08 -32.72
C LEU A 357 -10.58 1.15 -31.43
N CYS A 358 -11.09 1.82 -30.40
CA CYS A 358 -10.41 1.95 -29.13
C CYS A 358 -10.29 0.57 -28.45
N PRO A 359 -9.12 0.22 -27.87
CA PRO A 359 -9.01 -0.96 -27.01
C PRO A 359 -9.75 -0.79 -25.67
N ASN A 360 -10.31 0.39 -25.40
CA ASN A 360 -11.09 0.73 -24.22
C ASN A 360 -10.32 0.62 -22.90
N LEU A 361 -9.16 1.29 -22.82
CA LEU A 361 -8.36 1.41 -21.59
C LEU A 361 -9.18 1.91 -20.39
N CYS A 362 -10.23 2.70 -20.64
CA CYS A 362 -11.18 3.12 -19.61
C CYS A 362 -11.99 1.96 -18.98
N MET A 363 -12.26 0.91 -19.75
CA MET A 363 -12.89 -0.33 -19.29
C MET A 363 -11.89 -1.21 -18.54
N GLU A 364 -10.63 -1.27 -18.99
CA GLU A 364 -9.54 -1.95 -18.29
C GLU A 364 -9.27 -1.32 -16.90
N GLY A 365 -9.24 0.01 -16.84
CA GLY A 365 -9.12 0.76 -15.59
C GLY A 365 -10.42 0.85 -14.77
N CYS A 366 -11.50 0.20 -15.18
CA CYS A 366 -12.77 0.28 -14.45
C CYS A 366 -12.66 -0.48 -13.12
N THR A 367 -12.97 0.20 -12.00
CA THR A 367 -12.97 -0.41 -10.65
C THR A 367 -13.81 -1.67 -10.54
N ARG A 368 -14.88 -1.80 -11.34
CA ARG A 368 -15.73 -3.00 -11.42
C ARG A 368 -14.93 -4.26 -11.79
N GLY A 369 -13.93 -4.13 -12.67
CA GLY A 369 -13.06 -5.23 -13.07
C GLY A 369 -12.30 -5.84 -11.89
N LEU A 370 -11.88 -5.04 -10.90
CA LEU A 370 -11.23 -5.54 -9.69
C LEU A 370 -12.17 -6.36 -8.81
N GLY A 371 -13.46 -6.04 -8.82
CA GLY A 371 -14.51 -6.78 -8.11
C GLY A 371 -14.99 -8.03 -8.84
N SER A 372 -14.32 -8.45 -9.93
CA SER A 372 -14.81 -9.49 -10.85
C SER A 372 -16.20 -9.19 -11.43
N LEU A 373 -16.60 -7.91 -11.45
CA LEU A 373 -17.82 -7.45 -12.09
C LEU A 373 -17.51 -7.03 -13.54
N LYS A 374 -18.51 -7.12 -14.41
CA LYS A 374 -18.38 -6.63 -15.79
C LYS A 374 -18.09 -5.11 -15.81
N PRO A 375 -16.98 -4.63 -16.38
CA PRO A 375 -16.75 -3.21 -16.58
C PRO A 375 -17.87 -2.55 -17.38
N VAL A 376 -18.23 -1.30 -17.04
CA VAL A 376 -19.23 -0.54 -17.81
C VAL A 376 -18.80 -0.43 -19.28
N ASP A 377 -19.73 -0.65 -20.20
CA ASP A 377 -19.43 -0.77 -21.62
C ASP A 377 -19.42 0.60 -22.31
N ALA A 378 -18.29 1.28 -22.22
CA ALA A 378 -18.07 2.57 -22.88
C ALA A 378 -18.21 2.49 -24.42
N LYS A 379 -18.08 1.29 -25.01
CA LYS A 379 -18.21 1.06 -26.45
C LYS A 379 -19.66 1.21 -26.90
N MET A 380 -20.62 0.69 -26.12
CA MET A 380 -22.05 0.88 -26.41
C MET A 380 -22.39 2.36 -26.51
N LEU A 381 -21.97 3.15 -25.52
CA LEU A 381 -22.21 4.60 -25.53
C LEU A 381 -21.41 5.34 -26.60
N GLY A 382 -20.23 4.84 -26.97
CA GLY A 382 -19.45 5.35 -28.10
C GLY A 382 -20.20 5.22 -29.44
N LYS A 383 -20.85 4.08 -29.70
CA LYS A 383 -21.58 3.84 -30.96
C LYS A 383 -22.72 4.84 -31.21
N GLU A 384 -23.37 5.32 -30.15
CA GLU A 384 -24.38 6.38 -30.25
C GLU A 384 -23.80 7.73 -30.74
N GLY A 385 -22.47 7.91 -30.72
CA GLY A 385 -21.77 9.10 -31.21
C GLY A 385 -21.98 9.42 -32.69
N ILE A 386 -22.51 8.48 -33.48
CA ILE A 386 -22.94 8.77 -34.86
C ILE A 386 -24.06 9.82 -34.89
N ASN A 387 -24.91 9.85 -33.85
CA ASN A 387 -26.02 10.77 -33.71
C ASN A 387 -25.65 12.05 -32.94
N ALA A 388 -24.36 12.28 -32.64
CA ALA A 388 -23.92 13.43 -31.86
C ALA A 388 -24.05 14.73 -32.64
N HIS A 389 -24.55 15.78 -31.99
CA HIS A 389 -24.79 17.08 -32.60
C HIS A 389 -23.49 17.90 -32.68
N PRO A 390 -23.23 18.61 -33.80
CA PRO A 390 -22.09 19.50 -33.89
C PRO A 390 -22.10 20.53 -32.74
N PRO A 391 -20.96 20.75 -32.06
CA PRO A 391 -20.89 21.71 -30.96
C PRO A 391 -21.03 23.14 -31.48
N MET A 392 -21.61 24.01 -30.65
CA MET A 392 -21.68 25.44 -30.94
C MET A 392 -20.28 26.07 -30.81
N LEU A 393 -19.85 26.77 -31.85
CA LEU A 393 -18.54 27.42 -31.87
C LEU A 393 -18.59 28.82 -31.24
N PRO A 394 -17.59 29.21 -30.43
CA PRO A 394 -17.50 30.58 -29.92
C PRO A 394 -17.08 31.56 -31.03
N LEU A 395 -17.11 32.86 -30.72
CA LEU A 395 -16.64 33.90 -31.62
C LEU A 395 -15.17 33.67 -31.99
N SER A 396 -14.87 33.81 -33.29
CA SER A 396 -13.54 33.54 -33.80
C SER A 396 -12.55 34.60 -33.34
N SER A 397 -11.42 34.19 -32.76
CA SER A 397 -10.25 35.03 -32.58
C SER A 397 -9.55 35.31 -33.92
N ASP A 398 -8.67 36.31 -33.92
CA ASP A 398 -7.83 36.62 -35.08
C ASP A 398 -6.58 35.74 -35.21
N LYS A 399 -6.37 34.83 -34.25
CA LYS A 399 -5.24 33.91 -34.26
C LYS A 399 -5.44 32.77 -35.24
N LYS A 400 -4.41 32.51 -36.04
CA LYS A 400 -4.40 31.49 -37.09
C LYS A 400 -3.40 30.41 -36.74
N VAL A 401 -3.86 29.16 -36.74
CA VAL A 401 -3.03 27.98 -36.52
C VAL A 401 -3.09 27.07 -37.74
N ALA A 402 -1.92 26.69 -38.26
CA ALA A 402 -1.81 25.72 -39.34
C ALA A 402 -1.62 24.31 -38.75
N VAL A 403 -2.34 23.34 -39.29
CA VAL A 403 -2.24 21.93 -38.89
C VAL A 403 -1.81 21.14 -40.10
N ILE A 404 -0.63 20.52 -40.05
CA ILE A 404 -0.04 19.78 -41.16
C ILE A 404 -0.26 18.28 -40.91
N GLY A 405 -1.15 17.68 -41.68
CA GLY A 405 -1.66 16.32 -41.52
C GLY A 405 -3.12 16.34 -41.06
N GLY A 406 -4.02 15.77 -41.86
CA GLY A 406 -5.44 15.63 -41.63
C GLY A 406 -5.85 14.24 -41.18
N GLY A 407 -4.95 13.56 -40.44
CA GLY A 407 -5.26 12.35 -39.70
C GLY A 407 -5.93 12.62 -38.35
N PRO A 408 -6.12 11.60 -37.49
CA PRO A 408 -6.85 11.73 -36.23
C PRO A 408 -6.28 12.78 -35.27
N ALA A 409 -4.95 12.86 -35.17
CA ALA A 409 -4.26 13.85 -34.35
C ALA A 409 -4.51 15.28 -34.86
N GLY A 410 -4.36 15.49 -36.18
CA GLY A 410 -4.55 16.77 -36.82
C GLY A 410 -6.00 17.26 -36.78
N ILE A 411 -6.96 16.35 -37.01
CA ILE A 411 -8.38 16.67 -36.88
C ILE A 411 -8.70 17.00 -35.42
N SER A 412 -8.16 16.26 -34.45
CA SER A 412 -8.36 16.55 -33.02
C SER A 412 -7.85 17.95 -32.65
N VAL A 413 -6.60 18.30 -33.00
CA VAL A 413 -6.07 19.63 -32.66
C VAL A 413 -6.84 20.74 -33.36
N ALA A 414 -7.17 20.58 -34.64
CA ALA A 414 -7.96 21.56 -35.38
C ALA A 414 -9.35 21.73 -34.74
N TRP A 415 -10.04 20.63 -34.46
CA TRP A 415 -11.34 20.62 -33.77
C TRP A 415 -11.28 21.38 -32.45
N GLN A 416 -10.32 21.05 -31.59
CA GLN A 416 -10.16 21.64 -30.27
C GLN A 416 -9.83 23.15 -30.34
N LEU A 417 -9.00 23.56 -31.30
CA LEU A 417 -8.73 24.97 -31.56
C LEU A 417 -9.99 25.72 -32.02
N ARG A 418 -10.86 25.09 -32.82
CA ARG A 418 -12.14 25.68 -33.24
C ARG A 418 -13.10 25.83 -32.05
N LEU A 419 -13.19 24.84 -31.16
CA LEU A 419 -13.98 24.94 -29.93
C LEU A 419 -13.53 26.07 -28.99
N LYS A 420 -12.23 26.42 -29.06
CA LYS A 420 -11.64 27.55 -28.33
C LYS A 420 -11.72 28.89 -29.08
N GLY A 421 -12.30 28.89 -30.27
CA GLY A 421 -12.51 30.07 -31.10
C GLY A 421 -11.33 30.43 -32.00
N HIS A 422 -10.26 29.66 -32.08
CA HIS A 422 -9.13 29.96 -32.97
C HIS A 422 -9.40 29.53 -34.42
N LYS A 423 -8.78 30.20 -35.39
CA LYS A 423 -8.87 29.82 -36.81
C LYS A 423 -7.86 28.70 -37.08
N ALA A 424 -8.35 27.50 -37.39
CA ALA A 424 -7.51 26.34 -37.73
C ALA A 424 -7.62 26.03 -39.23
N SER A 425 -6.47 25.88 -39.88
CA SER A 425 -6.37 25.45 -41.29
C SER A 425 -5.63 24.12 -41.36
N VAL A 426 -6.26 23.09 -41.92
CA VAL A 426 -5.66 21.76 -42.09
C VAL A 426 -5.07 21.64 -43.49
N PHE A 427 -3.84 21.17 -43.58
CA PHE A 427 -3.13 20.85 -44.82
C PHE A 427 -2.84 19.36 -44.85
N ASP A 428 -3.31 18.64 -45.87
CA ASP A 428 -3.05 17.22 -46.06
C ASP A 428 -2.48 16.96 -47.46
N MET A 429 -1.67 15.92 -47.58
CA MET A 429 -1.10 15.44 -48.84
C MET A 429 -2.01 14.43 -49.53
N ASP A 430 -2.90 13.77 -48.79
CA ASP A 430 -3.87 12.82 -49.32
C ASP A 430 -5.08 13.54 -49.94
N GLU A 431 -5.78 12.84 -50.85
CA GLU A 431 -7.02 13.31 -51.50
C GLU A 431 -8.22 13.41 -50.56
N LYS A 432 -8.16 12.73 -49.39
CA LYS A 432 -9.27 12.66 -48.43
C LYS A 432 -8.77 12.81 -47.01
N LEU A 433 -9.54 13.54 -46.22
CA LEU A 433 -9.34 13.70 -44.77
C LEU A 433 -9.54 12.36 -44.03
N GLY A 434 -8.83 12.18 -42.92
CA GLY A 434 -8.98 11.02 -42.01
C GLY A 434 -7.70 10.22 -41.80
N GLY A 435 -6.66 10.46 -42.61
CA GLY A 435 -5.37 9.76 -42.51
C GLY A 435 -5.54 8.24 -42.50
N LYS A 436 -4.82 7.53 -41.60
CA LYS A 436 -4.89 6.05 -41.50
C LYS A 436 -6.31 5.51 -41.25
N LEU A 437 -7.21 6.25 -40.58
CA LEU A 437 -8.62 5.83 -40.41
C LEU A 437 -9.29 5.63 -41.77
N GLN A 438 -9.10 6.60 -42.66
CA GLN A 438 -9.68 6.60 -44.00
C GLN A 438 -8.88 5.74 -44.98
N ALA A 439 -7.55 5.73 -44.89
CA ALA A 439 -6.68 5.11 -45.89
C ALA A 439 -6.45 3.61 -45.69
N SER A 440 -6.26 3.13 -44.45
CA SER A 440 -5.71 1.79 -44.21
C SER A 440 -6.50 0.93 -43.23
N ILE A 441 -7.36 1.50 -42.37
CA ILE A 441 -8.16 0.67 -41.47
C ILE A 441 -9.25 -0.08 -42.25
N PRO A 442 -9.34 -1.42 -42.10
CA PRO A 442 -10.35 -2.25 -42.76
C PRO A 442 -11.81 -1.92 -42.41
N ALA A 443 -12.72 -2.13 -43.36
CA ALA A 443 -14.15 -1.85 -43.20
C ALA A 443 -14.88 -2.83 -42.27
N ASN A 444 -14.32 -4.01 -41.99
CA ASN A 444 -14.86 -4.93 -40.98
C ASN A 444 -14.63 -4.43 -39.54
N ARG A 445 -13.67 -3.53 -39.33
CA ARG A 445 -13.38 -2.93 -38.01
C ARG A 445 -14.30 -1.75 -37.71
N ILE A 446 -14.57 -0.92 -38.72
CA ILE A 446 -15.43 0.25 -38.64
C ILE A 446 -16.40 0.30 -39.82
N PRO A 447 -17.72 0.42 -39.57
CA PRO A 447 -18.66 0.65 -40.66
C PRO A 447 -18.32 1.94 -41.42
N PRO A 448 -18.24 1.92 -42.77
CA PRO A 448 -17.87 3.08 -43.58
C PRO A 448 -18.76 4.31 -43.33
N GLU A 449 -20.05 4.10 -43.08
CA GLU A 449 -21.03 5.14 -42.78
C GLU A 449 -20.74 5.87 -41.47
N VAL A 450 -20.21 5.17 -40.46
CA VAL A 450 -19.84 5.78 -39.17
C VAL A 450 -18.67 6.74 -39.37
N LEU A 451 -17.62 6.29 -40.07
CA LEU A 451 -16.45 7.13 -40.35
C LEU A 451 -16.83 8.34 -41.21
N ALA A 452 -17.65 8.13 -42.25
CA ALA A 452 -18.09 9.21 -43.12
C ALA A 452 -18.85 10.29 -42.35
N ALA A 453 -19.82 9.91 -41.51
CA ALA A 453 -20.61 10.85 -40.71
C ALA A 453 -19.74 11.73 -39.79
N GLU A 454 -18.74 11.14 -39.12
CA GLU A 454 -17.86 11.90 -38.23
C GLU A 454 -16.86 12.78 -38.97
N LEU A 455 -16.39 12.35 -40.15
CA LEU A 455 -15.54 13.18 -41.00
C LEU A 455 -16.31 14.36 -41.61
N ASP A 456 -17.59 14.16 -41.95
CA ASP A 456 -18.44 15.25 -42.43
C ASP A 456 -18.69 16.27 -41.32
N ARG A 457 -19.01 15.81 -40.10
CA ARG A 457 -19.09 16.69 -38.92
C ARG A 457 -17.76 17.42 -38.65
N ALA A 458 -16.61 16.76 -38.84
CA ALA A 458 -15.31 17.41 -38.71
C ALA A 458 -15.10 18.51 -39.75
N ARG A 459 -15.57 18.34 -40.99
CA ARG A 459 -15.52 19.36 -42.05
C ARG A 459 -16.42 20.56 -41.75
N GLU A 460 -17.57 20.36 -41.11
CA GLU A 460 -18.45 21.45 -40.68
C GLU A 460 -17.76 22.36 -39.65
N ILE A 461 -17.03 21.75 -38.71
CA ILE A 461 -16.30 22.50 -37.66
C ILE A 461 -14.99 23.12 -38.19
N ILE A 462 -14.33 22.45 -39.15
CA ILE A 462 -13.03 22.83 -39.72
C ILE A 462 -13.23 23.30 -41.18
N PRO A 463 -13.58 24.57 -41.42
CA PRO A 463 -13.95 25.05 -42.76
C PRO A 463 -12.76 25.19 -43.73
N HIS A 464 -11.52 25.21 -43.21
CA HIS A 464 -10.32 25.45 -44.01
C HIS A 464 -9.47 24.19 -44.13
N VAL A 465 -9.86 23.28 -45.01
CA VAL A 465 -9.10 22.07 -45.33
C VAL A 465 -8.51 22.19 -46.73
N ARG A 466 -7.19 22.00 -46.86
CA ARG A 466 -6.47 21.99 -48.13
C ARG A 466 -5.82 20.62 -48.32
N LEU A 467 -6.37 19.84 -49.25
CA LEU A 467 -5.93 18.49 -49.58
C LEU A 467 -4.94 18.53 -50.77
N GLU A 468 -4.29 17.40 -51.04
CA GLU A 468 -3.33 17.21 -52.14
C GLU A 468 -2.19 18.25 -52.16
N LYS A 469 -1.88 18.85 -51.01
CA LYS A 469 -0.81 19.85 -50.92
C LYS A 469 0.48 19.18 -50.52
N LYS A 470 1.26 18.73 -51.51
CA LYS A 470 2.62 18.24 -51.28
C LYS A 470 3.45 19.35 -50.63
N LEU A 471 3.99 19.09 -49.45
CA LEU A 471 4.73 20.09 -48.67
C LEU A 471 6.23 19.93 -48.88
N ASN A 472 6.90 20.97 -49.37
CA ASN A 472 8.36 21.07 -49.33
C ASN A 472 8.81 22.07 -48.25
N ARG A 473 10.13 22.28 -48.14
CA ARG A 473 10.72 23.20 -47.15
C ARG A 473 10.29 24.66 -47.34
N ASP A 474 10.13 25.11 -48.59
CA ASP A 474 9.70 26.48 -48.90
C ASP A 474 8.22 26.68 -48.56
N ASP A 475 7.38 25.67 -48.84
CA ASP A 475 5.97 25.66 -48.45
C ASP A 475 5.82 25.71 -46.92
N PHE A 476 6.66 24.98 -46.20
CA PHE A 476 6.68 24.99 -44.74
C PHE A 476 7.02 26.39 -44.21
N GLU A 477 8.05 27.05 -44.74
CA GLU A 477 8.45 28.40 -44.29
C GLU A 477 7.40 29.46 -44.65
N ALA A 478 6.74 29.32 -45.80
CA ALA A 478 5.61 30.17 -46.17
C ALA A 478 4.45 30.02 -45.16
N ILE A 479 4.08 28.79 -44.80
CA ILE A 479 3.06 28.54 -43.78
C ILE A 479 3.49 29.10 -42.42
N ARG A 480 4.76 28.92 -42.05
CA ARG A 480 5.32 29.42 -40.77
C ARG A 480 5.28 30.95 -40.66
N SER A 481 5.40 31.64 -41.78
CA SER A 481 5.31 33.09 -41.86
C SER A 481 3.87 33.59 -41.77
N ASP A 482 2.91 32.87 -42.37
CA ASP A 482 1.50 33.27 -42.47
C ASP A 482 0.65 32.96 -41.22
N TYR A 483 1.11 32.04 -40.37
CA TYR A 483 0.38 31.54 -39.20
C TYR A 483 1.09 31.88 -37.88
N ASP A 484 0.30 32.05 -36.81
CA ASP A 484 0.84 32.32 -35.47
C ASP A 484 1.55 31.08 -34.91
N PHE A 485 0.95 29.90 -35.12
CA PHE A 485 1.45 28.60 -34.69
C PHE A 485 1.26 27.53 -35.77
N ILE A 486 2.10 26.49 -35.73
CA ILE A 486 2.00 25.30 -36.57
C ILE A 486 1.93 24.06 -35.69
N VAL A 487 1.08 23.10 -36.04
CA VAL A 487 1.04 21.76 -35.45
C VAL A 487 1.34 20.70 -36.51
N LEU A 488 2.38 19.92 -36.30
CA LEU A 488 2.80 18.82 -37.15
C LEU A 488 2.12 17.51 -36.71
N ALA A 489 1.33 16.93 -37.60
CA ALA A 489 0.48 15.77 -37.36
C ALA A 489 0.44 14.82 -38.58
N THR A 490 1.50 14.80 -39.39
CA THR A 490 1.61 13.95 -40.61
C THR A 490 1.69 12.46 -40.28
N GLY A 491 2.07 12.11 -39.05
CA GLY A 491 2.22 10.74 -38.57
C GLY A 491 3.43 10.01 -39.18
N ALA A 492 3.55 8.72 -38.86
CA ALA A 492 4.56 7.85 -39.44
C ALA A 492 4.02 7.20 -40.71
N GLN A 493 4.56 7.57 -41.87
CA GLN A 493 4.07 7.15 -43.19
C GLN A 493 5.06 6.27 -43.95
N ARG A 494 6.35 6.29 -43.59
CA ARG A 494 7.40 5.54 -44.29
C ARG A 494 7.56 4.16 -43.65
N PRO A 495 7.15 3.07 -44.32
CA PRO A 495 7.27 1.73 -43.77
C PRO A 495 8.73 1.34 -43.57
N ARG A 496 9.03 0.65 -42.47
CA ARG A 496 10.35 0.05 -42.25
C ARG A 496 10.50 -1.18 -43.13
N THR A 497 11.67 -1.31 -43.75
CA THR A 497 12.03 -2.47 -44.56
C THR A 497 13.16 -3.27 -43.92
N LEU A 498 13.32 -4.53 -44.32
CA LEU A 498 14.42 -5.38 -43.89
C LEU A 498 15.57 -5.33 -44.92
N PRO A 499 16.82 -5.08 -44.49
CA PRO A 499 17.98 -5.08 -45.39
C PRO A 499 18.45 -6.52 -45.66
N VAL A 500 17.57 -7.36 -46.20
CA VAL A 500 17.85 -8.76 -46.57
C VAL A 500 17.76 -8.94 -48.09
N PRO A 501 18.48 -9.93 -48.67
CA PRO A 501 18.29 -10.30 -50.06
C PRO A 501 16.84 -10.69 -50.34
N GLY A 502 16.31 -10.25 -51.50
CA GLY A 502 14.92 -10.50 -51.91
C GLY A 502 13.89 -9.53 -51.33
N ASN A 503 14.30 -8.43 -50.67
CA ASN A 503 13.36 -7.48 -50.07
C ASN A 503 12.40 -6.84 -51.08
N GLU A 504 12.76 -6.78 -52.36
CA GLU A 504 11.93 -6.25 -53.44
C GLU A 504 10.64 -7.05 -53.67
N ARG A 505 10.55 -8.27 -53.09
CA ARG A 505 9.36 -9.13 -53.11
C ARG A 505 8.38 -8.82 -51.97
N LEU A 506 8.76 -7.96 -51.02
CA LEU A 506 7.91 -7.59 -49.90
C LEU A 506 6.82 -6.63 -50.34
N ILE A 507 5.59 -6.92 -49.90
CA ILE A 507 4.51 -5.94 -49.88
C ILE A 507 4.49 -5.32 -48.49
N THR A 508 4.40 -3.99 -48.38
CA THR A 508 4.27 -3.37 -47.06
C THR A 508 2.84 -3.52 -46.54
N ALA A 509 2.67 -3.67 -45.23
CA ALA A 509 1.33 -3.80 -44.64
C ALA A 509 0.42 -2.62 -44.99
N THR A 510 0.97 -1.40 -44.99
CA THR A 510 0.23 -0.18 -45.34
C THR A 510 -0.26 -0.23 -46.79
N ASP A 511 0.59 -0.62 -47.74
CA ASP A 511 0.22 -0.70 -49.16
C ASP A 511 -0.83 -1.80 -49.39
N PHE A 512 -0.64 -2.96 -48.75
CA PHE A 512 -1.59 -4.07 -48.83
C PHE A 512 -2.97 -3.68 -48.30
N LEU A 513 -3.04 -3.07 -47.12
CA LEU A 513 -4.30 -2.66 -46.51
C LEU A 513 -5.00 -1.53 -47.30
N LYS A 514 -4.24 -0.59 -47.87
CA LYS A 514 -4.78 0.43 -48.79
C LYS A 514 -5.38 -0.23 -50.04
N ALA A 515 -4.66 -1.17 -50.66
CA ALA A 515 -5.16 -1.91 -51.82
C ALA A 515 -6.42 -2.73 -51.47
N CYS A 516 -6.48 -3.34 -50.28
CA CYS A 516 -7.67 -4.05 -49.81
C CYS A 516 -8.89 -3.14 -49.74
N LYS A 517 -8.69 -1.89 -49.31
CA LYS A 517 -9.76 -0.90 -49.16
C LYS A 517 -10.26 -0.35 -50.51
N HIS A 518 -9.38 -0.26 -51.50
CA HIS A 518 -9.77 0.10 -52.87
C HIS A 518 -10.37 -1.07 -53.65
N GLY A 519 -10.20 -2.31 -53.17
CA GLY A 519 -10.64 -3.52 -53.86
C GLY A 519 -9.64 -4.02 -54.90
N ASP A 520 -8.41 -3.53 -54.86
CA ASP A 520 -7.34 -3.82 -55.83
C ASP A 520 -6.29 -4.81 -55.30
N ALA A 521 -6.43 -5.27 -54.05
CA ALA A 521 -5.48 -6.21 -53.45
C ALA A 521 -5.63 -7.63 -53.99
N ASP A 522 -4.50 -8.28 -54.21
CA ASP A 522 -4.38 -9.70 -54.54
C ASP A 522 -3.43 -10.40 -53.55
N VAL A 523 -3.66 -11.68 -53.30
CA VAL A 523 -2.90 -12.48 -52.34
C VAL A 523 -2.95 -13.96 -52.72
N GLY A 524 -1.80 -14.64 -52.59
CA GLY A 524 -1.71 -16.08 -52.86
C GLY A 524 -2.30 -16.94 -51.74
N GLU A 525 -2.30 -18.27 -51.94
CA GLU A 525 -2.89 -19.20 -50.97
C GLU A 525 -2.10 -19.27 -49.65
N ARG A 526 -0.78 -19.06 -49.70
CA ARG A 526 0.13 -19.11 -48.55
C ARG A 526 0.75 -17.74 -48.29
N VAL A 527 0.51 -17.17 -47.12
CA VAL A 527 0.94 -15.81 -46.76
C VAL A 527 1.85 -15.86 -45.55
N VAL A 528 3.00 -15.20 -45.64
CA VAL A 528 3.86 -14.95 -44.49
C VAL A 528 3.86 -13.47 -44.17
N ILE A 529 3.60 -13.13 -42.92
CA ILE A 529 3.55 -11.76 -42.43
C ILE A 529 4.71 -11.57 -41.45
N ILE A 530 5.65 -10.71 -41.81
CA ILE A 530 6.82 -10.41 -40.97
C ILE A 530 6.45 -9.27 -40.02
N GLY A 531 6.23 -9.59 -38.75
CA GLY A 531 5.76 -8.71 -37.69
C GLY A 531 4.40 -9.15 -37.16
N ALA A 532 4.32 -9.47 -35.86
CA ALA A 532 3.14 -10.06 -35.22
C ALA A 532 2.39 -9.09 -34.27
N GLY A 533 2.33 -7.80 -34.64
CA GLY A 533 1.52 -6.77 -33.96
C GLY A 533 0.06 -6.72 -34.45
N ASN A 534 -0.73 -5.77 -33.94
CA ASN A 534 -2.15 -5.63 -34.31
C ASN A 534 -2.33 -5.36 -35.82
N VAL A 535 -1.45 -4.56 -36.44
CA VAL A 535 -1.48 -4.34 -37.90
C VAL A 535 -1.22 -5.64 -38.67
N GLY A 536 -0.32 -6.50 -38.19
CA GLY A 536 -0.10 -7.82 -38.78
C GLY A 536 -1.34 -8.73 -38.67
N CYS A 537 -2.11 -8.60 -37.59
CA CYS A 537 -3.38 -9.32 -37.42
C CYS A 537 -4.46 -8.79 -38.37
N ASP A 538 -4.52 -7.48 -38.61
CA ASP A 538 -5.40 -6.88 -39.62
C ASP A 538 -5.05 -7.39 -41.03
N VAL A 539 -3.75 -7.43 -41.37
CA VAL A 539 -3.26 -8.01 -42.63
C VAL A 539 -3.68 -9.47 -42.77
N ALA A 540 -3.53 -10.28 -41.72
CA ALA A 540 -3.91 -11.69 -41.73
C ALA A 540 -5.42 -11.88 -41.97
N THR A 541 -6.24 -11.04 -41.35
CA THR A 541 -7.70 -11.08 -41.48
C THR A 541 -8.14 -10.68 -42.89
N GLU A 542 -7.54 -9.63 -43.47
CA GLU A 542 -7.82 -9.22 -44.84
C GLU A 542 -7.30 -10.23 -45.87
N ALA A 543 -6.12 -10.82 -45.64
CA ALA A 543 -5.60 -11.90 -46.49
C ALA A 543 -6.56 -13.11 -46.49
N ALA A 544 -7.09 -13.50 -45.33
CA ALA A 544 -8.09 -14.57 -45.23
C ALA A 544 -9.39 -14.20 -45.99
N ARG A 545 -9.84 -12.95 -45.90
CA ARG A 545 -11.02 -12.45 -46.65
C ARG A 545 -10.82 -12.56 -48.17
N LEU A 546 -9.59 -12.37 -48.65
CA LEU A 546 -9.24 -12.47 -50.06
C LEU A 546 -8.94 -13.92 -50.51
N GLY A 547 -9.04 -14.91 -49.62
CA GLY A 547 -8.95 -16.33 -49.98
C GLY A 547 -7.64 -17.03 -49.62
N ALA A 548 -6.76 -16.39 -48.84
CA ALA A 548 -5.58 -17.06 -48.30
C ALA A 548 -5.99 -18.26 -47.43
N LYS A 549 -5.34 -19.40 -47.63
CA LYS A 549 -5.61 -20.66 -46.91
C LYS A 549 -4.68 -20.88 -45.72
N SER A 550 -3.51 -20.22 -45.73
CA SER A 550 -2.50 -20.33 -44.69
C SER A 550 -1.87 -18.96 -44.44
N MET A 551 -1.98 -18.44 -43.22
CA MET A 551 -1.36 -17.18 -42.81
C MET A 551 -0.43 -17.43 -41.63
N THR A 552 0.85 -17.17 -41.81
CA THR A 552 1.87 -17.31 -40.77
C THR A 552 2.45 -15.96 -40.41
N LEU A 553 2.18 -15.46 -39.20
CA LEU A 553 2.83 -14.27 -38.66
C LEU A 553 4.12 -14.70 -37.95
N ILE A 554 5.23 -14.11 -38.36
CA ILE A 554 6.55 -14.37 -37.76
C ILE A 554 7.08 -13.13 -37.04
N ASP A 555 7.73 -13.33 -35.90
CA ASP A 555 8.33 -12.22 -35.15
C ASP A 555 9.64 -12.65 -34.46
N VAL A 556 10.56 -11.69 -34.26
CA VAL A 556 11.82 -11.90 -33.55
C VAL A 556 11.61 -11.98 -32.03
N GLN A 557 10.51 -11.41 -31.54
CA GLN A 557 10.14 -11.38 -30.14
C GLN A 557 8.74 -11.98 -29.93
N LYS A 558 8.31 -12.10 -28.67
CA LYS A 558 6.94 -12.50 -28.35
C LYS A 558 5.96 -11.53 -29.03
N PRO A 559 4.93 -12.01 -29.76
CA PRO A 559 3.94 -11.16 -30.41
C PRO A 559 3.34 -10.13 -29.45
N MET A 560 3.37 -8.87 -29.88
CA MET A 560 2.80 -7.73 -29.14
C MET A 560 1.31 -7.51 -29.47
N SER A 561 0.73 -8.35 -30.33
CA SER A 561 -0.70 -8.31 -30.64
C SER A 561 -1.56 -8.77 -29.46
N PHE A 562 -2.71 -8.10 -29.29
CA PHE A 562 -3.64 -8.34 -28.20
C PHE A 562 -5.08 -8.02 -28.63
N GLY A 563 -6.04 -8.36 -27.77
CA GLY A 563 -7.44 -7.95 -27.95
C GLY A 563 -8.11 -8.58 -29.16
N LYS A 564 -9.10 -7.86 -29.68
CA LYS A 564 -10.02 -8.34 -30.71
C LYS A 564 -9.31 -8.67 -32.03
N GLU A 565 -8.32 -7.87 -32.40
CA GLU A 565 -7.56 -8.02 -33.63
C GLU A 565 -6.84 -9.37 -33.67
N ARG A 566 -6.23 -9.76 -32.53
CA ARG A 566 -5.59 -11.06 -32.39
C ARG A 566 -6.60 -12.20 -32.45
N GLU A 567 -7.71 -12.09 -31.72
CA GLU A 567 -8.76 -13.12 -31.71
C GLU A 567 -9.36 -13.34 -33.11
N GLU A 568 -9.56 -12.28 -33.89
CA GLU A 568 -10.07 -12.37 -35.26
C GLU A 568 -9.05 -13.03 -36.19
N ALA A 569 -7.76 -12.69 -36.09
CA ALA A 569 -6.71 -13.35 -36.86
C ALA A 569 -6.60 -14.85 -36.52
N GLU A 570 -6.63 -15.22 -35.24
CA GLU A 570 -6.61 -16.63 -34.81
C GLU A 570 -7.85 -17.39 -35.32
N LYS A 571 -9.05 -16.79 -35.26
CA LYS A 571 -10.29 -17.36 -35.83
C LYS A 571 -10.23 -17.51 -37.35
N ALA A 572 -9.54 -16.59 -38.03
CA ALA A 572 -9.27 -16.68 -39.46
C ALA A 572 -8.24 -17.77 -39.82
N GLY A 573 -7.61 -18.42 -38.83
CA GLY A 573 -6.64 -19.49 -39.03
C GLY A 573 -5.19 -19.03 -39.05
N ALA A 574 -4.90 -17.82 -38.58
CA ALA A 574 -3.53 -17.30 -38.51
C ALA A 574 -2.70 -18.03 -37.45
N GLN A 575 -1.47 -18.38 -37.82
CA GLN A 575 -0.48 -19.01 -36.93
C GLN A 575 0.62 -18.02 -36.56
N PHE A 576 1.09 -18.08 -35.31
CA PHE A 576 2.11 -17.18 -34.79
C PHE A 576 3.39 -17.97 -34.49
N LEU A 577 4.50 -17.62 -35.14
CA LEU A 577 5.80 -18.25 -34.94
C LEU A 577 6.83 -17.23 -34.43
N TRP A 578 7.45 -17.55 -33.30
CA TRP A 578 8.51 -16.75 -32.69
C TRP A 578 9.39 -17.63 -31.80
N PRO A 579 10.66 -17.27 -31.55
CA PRO A 579 11.41 -16.24 -32.26
C PRO A 579 11.81 -16.73 -33.67
N CYS A 580 11.67 -15.87 -34.68
CA CYS A 580 12.03 -16.15 -36.07
C CYS A 580 12.79 -14.95 -36.65
N PHE A 581 13.96 -15.22 -37.24
CA PHE A 581 14.80 -14.20 -37.86
C PHE A 581 14.90 -14.46 -39.37
N THR A 582 14.48 -13.48 -40.17
CA THR A 582 14.50 -13.59 -41.64
C THR A 582 15.92 -13.42 -42.16
N LYS A 583 16.39 -14.37 -42.97
CA LYS A 583 17.70 -14.33 -43.64
C LYS A 583 17.60 -13.82 -45.08
N GLU A 584 16.62 -14.32 -45.83
CA GLU A 584 16.40 -14.03 -47.25
C GLU A 584 14.95 -14.31 -47.63
N ILE A 585 14.45 -13.58 -48.63
CA ILE A 585 13.12 -13.82 -49.22
C ILE A 585 13.31 -14.38 -50.62
N THR A 586 12.87 -15.62 -50.82
CA THR A 586 13.04 -16.34 -52.09
C THR A 586 11.70 -16.44 -52.82
N ALA A 587 11.72 -17.03 -54.03
CA ALA A 587 10.48 -17.35 -54.75
C ALA A 587 9.65 -18.46 -54.09
N GLU A 588 10.26 -19.24 -53.18
CA GLU A 588 9.62 -20.36 -52.48
C GLU A 588 8.99 -19.92 -51.14
N GLY A 589 9.45 -18.79 -50.58
CA GLY A 589 8.95 -18.22 -49.34
C GLY A 589 10.02 -17.47 -48.54
N VAL A 590 9.95 -17.54 -47.21
CA VAL A 590 10.87 -16.85 -46.30
C VAL A 590 11.90 -17.83 -45.74
N LEU A 591 13.18 -17.62 -46.05
CA LEU A 591 14.30 -18.37 -45.48
C LEU A 591 14.69 -17.75 -44.12
N LEU A 592 14.66 -18.56 -43.07
CA LEU A 592 15.09 -18.16 -41.73
C LEU A 592 16.60 -18.37 -41.53
N THR A 593 17.16 -17.71 -40.53
CA THR A 593 18.59 -17.84 -40.18
C THR A 593 18.99 -19.23 -39.70
N ASP A 594 18.05 -20.02 -39.18
CA ASP A 594 18.25 -21.41 -38.76
C ASP A 594 18.15 -22.43 -39.91
N GLY A 595 17.96 -21.96 -41.15
CA GLY A 595 17.90 -22.79 -42.35
C GLY A 595 16.52 -23.31 -42.71
N ARG A 596 15.48 -23.08 -41.89
CA ARG A 596 14.10 -23.42 -42.26
C ARG A 596 13.55 -22.47 -43.31
N VAL A 597 12.81 -23.01 -44.28
CA VAL A 597 12.03 -22.22 -45.25
C VAL A 597 10.57 -22.27 -44.85
N ILE A 598 9.94 -21.11 -44.67
CA ILE A 598 8.50 -20.99 -44.49
C ILE A 598 7.89 -20.72 -45.87
N PRO A 599 7.15 -21.67 -46.48
CA PRO A 599 6.64 -21.51 -47.82
C PRO A 599 5.59 -20.40 -47.91
N ALA A 600 5.74 -19.50 -48.88
CA ALA A 600 4.85 -18.36 -49.06
C ALA A 600 4.72 -17.98 -50.55
N ASP A 601 3.49 -17.71 -50.98
CA ASP A 601 3.18 -17.11 -52.29
C ASP A 601 3.19 -15.58 -52.18
N THR A 602 2.88 -15.05 -51.00
CA THR A 602 2.89 -13.61 -50.70
C THR A 602 3.59 -13.36 -49.37
N VAL A 603 4.51 -12.39 -49.35
CA VAL A 603 5.23 -11.99 -48.13
C VAL A 603 4.93 -10.52 -47.83
N ILE A 604 4.35 -10.28 -46.66
CA ILE A 604 3.93 -8.94 -46.23
C ILE A 604 4.77 -8.52 -45.02
N ILE A 605 5.27 -7.30 -45.00
CA ILE A 605 6.06 -6.76 -43.89
C ILE A 605 5.28 -5.74 -43.06
N SER A 606 5.25 -5.94 -41.75
CA SER A 606 4.50 -5.16 -40.76
C SER A 606 5.34 -4.86 -39.50
N ILE A 607 6.59 -4.44 -39.67
CA ILE A 607 7.52 -4.15 -38.55
C ILE A 607 7.52 -2.67 -38.10
N GLY A 608 6.47 -1.93 -38.45
CA GLY A 608 6.24 -0.54 -38.06
C GLY A 608 6.67 0.50 -39.10
N ASP A 609 6.25 1.74 -38.88
CA ASP A 609 6.52 2.88 -39.74
C ASP A 609 7.49 3.87 -39.08
N THR A 610 8.06 4.75 -39.90
CA THR A 610 8.83 5.91 -39.48
C THR A 610 8.26 7.19 -40.10
N PRO A 611 8.39 8.35 -39.44
CA PRO A 611 8.03 9.62 -40.03
C PRO A 611 8.82 9.98 -41.28
N ASP A 612 8.16 10.65 -42.21
CA ASP A 612 8.84 11.42 -43.26
C ASP A 612 9.05 12.86 -42.76
N LEU A 613 10.31 13.28 -42.71
CA LEU A 613 10.75 14.54 -42.10
C LEU A 613 11.49 15.44 -43.11
N GLU A 614 11.48 15.13 -44.40
CA GLU A 614 12.25 15.87 -45.42
C GLU A 614 11.75 17.31 -45.59
N ALA A 615 10.43 17.50 -45.47
CA ALA A 615 9.75 18.78 -45.59
C ALA A 615 10.01 19.74 -44.41
N PHE A 616 10.48 19.24 -43.27
CA PHE A 616 10.68 20.04 -42.06
C PHE A 616 12.14 20.49 -41.93
N PRO A 617 12.40 21.70 -41.41
CA PRO A 617 13.75 22.23 -41.28
C PRO A 617 14.56 21.48 -40.21
N GLU A 618 15.89 21.58 -40.30
CA GLU A 618 16.84 20.84 -39.45
C GLU A 618 16.92 21.38 -38.01
N ASN A 619 16.47 22.60 -37.77
CA ASN A 619 16.40 23.19 -36.43
C ASN A 619 15.30 22.58 -35.54
N ILE A 620 14.34 21.85 -36.13
CA ILE A 620 13.39 21.01 -35.38
C ILE A 620 14.13 19.73 -35.00
N ALA A 621 14.40 19.59 -33.71
CA ALA A 621 15.21 18.50 -33.17
C ALA A 621 14.56 17.13 -33.39
N ARG A 622 15.41 16.13 -33.60
CA ARG A 622 15.02 14.78 -33.99
C ARG A 622 15.84 13.78 -33.20
N GLU A 623 15.21 12.71 -32.76
CA GLU A 623 15.88 11.58 -32.13
C GLU A 623 15.35 10.27 -32.73
N ARG A 624 16.26 9.38 -33.17
CA ARG A 624 15.93 8.05 -33.72
C ARG A 624 14.87 8.09 -34.85
N GLY A 625 14.84 9.16 -35.63
CA GLY A 625 13.91 9.34 -36.75
C GLY A 625 12.54 9.92 -36.37
N PHE A 626 12.34 10.38 -35.14
CA PHE A 626 11.11 11.04 -34.68
C PHE A 626 11.40 12.49 -34.24
N ILE A 627 10.38 13.35 -34.28
CA ILE A 627 10.49 14.73 -33.78
C ILE A 627 10.51 14.71 -32.25
N THR A 628 11.43 15.46 -31.64
CA THR A 628 11.47 15.63 -30.19
C THR A 628 10.61 16.83 -29.76
N VAL A 629 9.91 16.65 -28.64
CA VAL A 629 9.03 17.67 -28.06
C VAL A 629 9.19 17.71 -26.54
N ASN A 630 8.78 18.82 -25.93
CA ASN A 630 8.60 18.93 -24.49
C ASN A 630 7.25 18.35 -24.04
N ASP A 631 6.96 18.44 -22.74
CA ASP A 631 5.76 17.87 -22.11
C ASP A 631 4.43 18.46 -22.59
N VAL A 632 4.46 19.61 -23.28
CA VAL A 632 3.28 20.25 -23.89
C VAL A 632 3.24 20.08 -25.41
N ASN A 633 4.05 19.16 -25.95
CA ASN A 633 4.17 18.84 -27.38
C ASN A 633 4.81 19.95 -28.25
N GLN A 634 5.50 20.90 -27.63
CA GLN A 634 6.21 21.96 -28.35
C GLN A 634 7.59 21.45 -28.79
N THR A 635 7.98 21.77 -30.03
CA THR A 635 9.30 21.42 -30.57
C THR A 635 10.38 22.43 -30.14
N THR A 636 11.59 22.30 -30.67
CA THR A 636 12.66 23.30 -30.51
C THR A 636 12.38 24.63 -31.22
N ASP A 637 11.43 24.70 -32.16
CA ASP A 637 10.89 25.97 -32.63
C ASP A 637 9.65 26.34 -31.79
N PRO A 638 9.65 27.52 -31.12
CA PRO A 638 8.57 27.90 -30.20
C PRO A 638 7.21 28.10 -30.90
N LYS A 639 7.19 28.31 -32.23
CA LYS A 639 5.94 28.37 -32.99
C LYS A 639 5.40 27.00 -33.41
N VAL A 640 6.18 25.93 -33.26
CA VAL A 640 5.89 24.63 -33.85
C VAL A 640 5.67 23.57 -32.77
N PHE A 641 4.55 22.88 -32.88
CA PHE A 641 4.18 21.72 -32.07
C PHE A 641 4.20 20.47 -32.94
N ALA A 642 4.42 19.30 -32.35
CA ALA A 642 4.34 18.02 -33.06
C ALA A 642 3.63 16.97 -32.20
N ILE A 643 2.76 16.16 -32.80
CA ILE A 643 1.86 15.24 -32.08
C ILE A 643 1.68 13.89 -32.79
N GLY A 644 1.20 12.89 -32.05
CA GLY A 644 0.87 11.56 -32.57
C GLY A 644 2.09 10.77 -33.06
N ASP A 645 1.88 9.92 -34.07
CA ASP A 645 2.89 9.02 -34.61
C ASP A 645 4.16 9.72 -35.16
N LEU A 646 4.12 11.05 -35.34
CA LEU A 646 5.28 11.86 -35.72
C LEU A 646 6.31 12.01 -34.59
N VAL A 647 5.84 11.97 -33.35
CA VAL A 647 6.66 12.04 -32.12
C VAL A 647 6.91 10.64 -31.59
N LYS A 648 5.87 9.82 -31.51
CA LYS A 648 5.95 8.45 -31.00
C LYS A 648 4.78 7.62 -31.51
N LEU A 649 5.06 6.41 -32.01
CA LEU A 649 4.02 5.46 -32.40
C LEU A 649 3.12 5.11 -31.20
N GLY A 650 1.80 5.13 -31.42
CA GLY A 650 0.84 4.88 -30.35
C GLY A 650 -0.56 4.48 -30.82
N LEU A 651 -1.51 4.54 -29.87
CA LEU A 651 -2.92 4.30 -30.13
C LEU A 651 -3.60 5.54 -30.73
N LEU A 652 -4.70 5.33 -31.46
CA LEU A 652 -5.53 6.42 -31.99
C LEU A 652 -5.98 7.41 -30.89
N THR A 653 -6.38 6.89 -29.73
CA THR A 653 -6.79 7.72 -28.59
C THR A 653 -5.66 8.57 -28.03
N GLN A 654 -4.42 8.07 -28.07
CA GLN A 654 -3.24 8.85 -27.67
C GLN A 654 -3.02 10.00 -28.64
N ALA A 655 -3.04 9.73 -29.95
CA ALA A 655 -2.93 10.75 -30.99
C ALA A 655 -4.02 11.83 -30.89
N ILE A 656 -5.27 11.45 -30.59
CA ILE A 656 -6.37 12.39 -30.33
C ILE A 656 -6.13 13.20 -29.05
N GLY A 657 -5.68 12.55 -27.98
CA GLY A 657 -5.34 13.20 -26.71
C GLY A 657 -4.18 14.18 -26.85
N ASP A 658 -3.14 13.85 -27.62
CA ASP A 658 -2.03 14.74 -27.94
C ASP A 658 -2.54 16.01 -28.65
N GLY A 659 -3.46 15.85 -29.60
CA GLY A 659 -4.10 16.98 -30.28
C GLY A 659 -4.85 17.91 -29.33
N ARG A 660 -5.60 17.36 -28.37
CA ARG A 660 -6.28 18.15 -27.33
C ARG A 660 -5.29 18.91 -26.45
N ARG A 661 -4.21 18.25 -25.99
CA ARG A 661 -3.20 18.89 -25.14
C ARG A 661 -2.43 19.98 -25.89
N ALA A 662 -2.06 19.75 -27.14
CA ALA A 662 -1.41 20.76 -27.97
C ALA A 662 -2.33 21.97 -28.23
N ALA A 663 -3.62 21.74 -28.51
CA ALA A 663 -4.59 22.84 -28.66
C ALA A 663 -4.74 23.67 -27.38
N GLN A 664 -4.79 23.01 -26.22
CA GLN A 664 -4.83 23.67 -24.91
C GLN A 664 -3.58 24.52 -24.67
N ALA A 665 -2.39 23.96 -24.91
CA ALA A 665 -1.12 24.68 -24.73
C ALA A 665 -1.05 25.92 -25.65
N ILE A 666 -1.49 25.80 -26.91
CA ILE A 666 -1.52 26.92 -27.85
C ILE A 666 -2.50 28.01 -27.39
N ASP A 667 -3.69 27.63 -26.93
CA ASP A 667 -4.69 28.56 -26.39
C ASP A 667 -4.21 29.27 -25.12
N ASP A 668 -3.51 28.57 -24.24
CA ASP A 668 -2.88 29.17 -23.07
C ASP A 668 -1.83 30.20 -23.47
N ILE A 669 -0.93 29.87 -24.41
CA ILE A 669 0.08 30.81 -24.92
C ILE A 669 -0.59 32.04 -25.57
N ILE A 670 -1.62 31.82 -26.41
CA ILE A 670 -2.38 32.89 -27.06
C ILE A 670 -3.02 33.82 -26.01
N SER A 671 -3.53 33.24 -24.93
CA SER A 671 -4.17 33.95 -23.83
C SER A 671 -3.19 34.55 -22.82
N GLY A 672 -1.87 34.42 -23.03
CA GLY A 672 -0.84 34.90 -22.11
C GLY A 672 -0.68 34.09 -20.83
N ARG A 673 -1.26 32.88 -20.77
CA ARG A 673 -1.09 31.92 -19.67
C ARG A 673 0.12 31.02 -19.94
N ARG A 674 0.76 30.52 -18.89
CA ARG A 674 1.80 29.49 -18.99
C ARG A 674 1.12 28.14 -19.26
N PRO A 675 1.50 27.39 -20.32
CA PRO A 675 1.05 26.02 -20.50
C PRO A 675 1.50 25.15 -19.33
N LEU A 676 0.58 24.38 -18.76
CA LEU A 676 0.86 23.45 -17.66
C LEU A 676 1.43 22.13 -18.23
N SER A 677 2.52 21.63 -17.64
CA SER A 677 3.09 20.32 -17.97
C SER A 677 2.45 19.22 -17.11
N VAL A 678 2.48 17.97 -17.59
CA VAL A 678 1.92 16.81 -16.86
C VAL A 678 2.80 16.41 -15.66
N THR A 679 4.06 16.82 -15.65
CA THR A 679 5.09 16.33 -14.70
C THR A 679 5.40 17.32 -13.58
N GLU A 680 5.28 18.64 -13.79
CA GLU A 680 5.78 19.64 -12.84
C GLU A 680 4.79 20.04 -11.73
N ASP A 681 3.48 19.80 -11.89
CA ASP A 681 2.47 20.33 -10.95
C ASP A 681 1.69 19.26 -10.16
N MET A 682 2.35 18.17 -9.75
CA MET A 682 1.75 17.29 -8.72
C MET A 682 1.69 17.96 -7.33
N HIS A 683 2.42 19.06 -7.08
CA HIS A 683 2.62 19.56 -5.70
C HIS A 683 2.41 21.05 -5.41
N GLU A 684 2.32 21.97 -6.39
CA GLU A 684 2.42 23.39 -6.00
C GLU A 684 1.63 24.36 -6.90
N GLY A 685 0.29 24.28 -6.89
CA GLY A 685 -0.49 25.35 -7.52
C GLY A 685 -2.00 25.20 -7.67
N LEU A 686 -2.78 24.95 -6.61
CA LEU A 686 -4.23 25.23 -6.62
C LEU A 686 -4.75 25.43 -5.19
N LYS A 687 -4.54 26.64 -4.64
CA LYS A 687 -5.06 27.06 -3.32
C LYS A 687 -6.08 28.20 -3.39
N THR A 688 -6.60 28.53 -4.57
CA THR A 688 -7.62 29.59 -4.70
C THR A 688 -8.90 29.06 -5.36
N ARG A 689 -10.01 29.41 -4.69
CA ARG A 689 -11.39 28.94 -4.87
C ARG A 689 -11.93 29.15 -6.30
N LEU A 690 -12.87 28.28 -6.67
CA LEU A 690 -13.85 28.31 -7.79
C LEU A 690 -13.54 27.56 -9.10
N GLU A 691 -12.41 26.88 -9.25
CA GLU A 691 -12.09 26.11 -10.49
C GLU A 691 -12.24 24.58 -10.35
N TYR A 692 -12.92 24.09 -9.31
CA TYR A 692 -13.16 22.65 -9.08
C TYR A 692 -14.19 22.01 -10.03
N MET A 693 -14.54 22.71 -11.11
CA MET A 693 -15.61 22.32 -12.02
C MET A 693 -15.23 22.42 -13.50
N ASP A 694 -13.99 22.81 -13.82
CA ASP A 694 -13.55 22.79 -15.22
C ASP A 694 -13.24 21.33 -15.63
N PRO A 695 -14.01 20.74 -16.56
CA PRO A 695 -13.75 19.40 -17.09
C PRO A 695 -12.41 19.32 -17.86
N GLY A 696 -11.75 20.47 -18.07
CA GLY A 696 -10.42 20.66 -18.65
C GLY A 696 -9.25 20.63 -17.67
N ASN A 697 -9.46 20.73 -16.35
CA ASN A 697 -8.36 20.84 -15.39
C ASN A 697 -7.85 19.44 -14.97
N HIS A 698 -6.80 18.98 -15.66
CA HIS A 698 -6.13 17.69 -15.42
C HIS A 698 -5.27 17.71 -14.16
N MET A 699 -5.85 17.86 -12.97
CA MET A 699 -5.06 18.01 -11.73
C MET A 699 -5.67 17.33 -10.50
N SER A 700 -6.11 16.07 -10.62
CA SER A 700 -6.37 15.24 -9.44
C SER A 700 -5.75 13.86 -9.56
N GLU A 701 -5.18 13.38 -8.46
CA GLU A 701 -4.78 11.98 -8.33
C GLU A 701 -5.97 11.07 -8.62
N THR A 702 -5.72 9.91 -9.22
CA THR A 702 -6.77 8.92 -9.43
C THR A 702 -7.26 8.44 -8.06
N ILE A 703 -8.59 8.34 -7.89
CA ILE A 703 -9.15 7.83 -6.65
C ILE A 703 -8.64 6.41 -6.36
N ASP A 704 -8.25 6.15 -5.11
CA ASP A 704 -7.88 4.81 -4.68
C ASP A 704 -9.05 3.84 -4.89
N TYR A 705 -8.79 2.78 -5.64
CA TYR A 705 -9.76 1.74 -5.98
C TYR A 705 -10.43 1.11 -4.75
N SER A 706 -9.72 1.04 -3.61
CA SER A 706 -10.22 0.45 -2.37
C SER A 706 -11.34 1.27 -1.71
N ARG A 707 -11.54 2.53 -2.12
CA ARG A 707 -12.58 3.40 -1.58
C ARG A 707 -13.98 3.07 -2.11
N MET A 708 -14.10 2.38 -3.23
CA MET A 708 -15.39 2.06 -3.84
C MET A 708 -16.00 0.81 -3.19
N ASN A 709 -17.25 0.92 -2.76
CA ASN A 709 -18.03 -0.22 -2.31
C ASN A 709 -18.86 -0.81 -3.46
N LEU A 710 -18.43 -1.97 -3.96
CA LEU A 710 -19.08 -2.66 -5.09
C LEU A 710 -20.20 -3.64 -4.69
N ALA A 711 -20.52 -3.76 -3.39
CA ALA A 711 -21.51 -4.73 -2.91
C ALA A 711 -22.95 -4.46 -3.37
N TYR A 712 -23.21 -3.28 -3.97
CA TYR A 712 -24.52 -2.87 -4.45
C TYR A 712 -24.83 -3.33 -5.88
N PHE A 713 -23.87 -3.92 -6.60
CA PHE A 713 -23.97 -4.22 -8.03
C PHE A 713 -24.11 -5.72 -8.29
N ASP A 714 -24.78 -6.12 -9.37
CA ASP A 714 -25.08 -7.53 -9.64
C ASP A 714 -23.87 -8.28 -10.26
N PRO A 715 -23.27 -9.25 -9.54
CA PRO A 715 -22.14 -10.02 -10.06
C PRO A 715 -22.51 -11.04 -11.15
N ARG A 716 -23.81 -11.28 -11.38
CA ARG A 716 -24.29 -12.27 -12.36
C ARG A 716 -24.33 -11.72 -13.79
N LEU A 717 -24.21 -10.40 -13.96
CA LEU A 717 -24.25 -9.76 -15.27
C LEU A 717 -22.94 -9.99 -16.03
N GLY A 718 -22.98 -10.85 -17.06
CA GLY A 718 -21.84 -11.07 -17.98
C GLY A 718 -21.76 -10.07 -19.14
N ALA A 719 -22.88 -9.41 -19.45
CA ALA A 719 -23.05 -8.37 -20.46
C ALA A 719 -24.21 -7.45 -20.04
N PHE A 720 -24.33 -6.31 -20.71
CA PHE A 720 -25.46 -5.40 -20.53
C PHE A 720 -26.34 -5.42 -21.79
N ASP A 721 -27.65 -5.46 -21.59
CA ASP A 721 -28.66 -5.52 -22.65
C ASP A 721 -29.06 -4.12 -23.15
N SER A 722 -28.84 -3.08 -22.34
CA SER A 722 -29.17 -1.69 -22.68
C SER A 722 -28.20 -0.67 -22.08
N LEU A 723 -28.23 0.56 -22.59
CA LEU A 723 -27.49 1.69 -22.04
C LEU A 723 -27.95 2.01 -20.61
N ASP A 724 -29.26 1.95 -20.33
CA ASP A 724 -29.81 2.23 -19.01
C ASP A 724 -29.31 1.22 -17.97
N GLN A 725 -29.33 -0.07 -18.29
CA GLN A 725 -28.81 -1.12 -17.41
C GLN A 725 -27.30 -0.92 -17.12
N CYS A 726 -26.53 -0.58 -18.15
CA CYS A 726 -25.11 -0.28 -17.98
C CYS A 726 -24.87 0.98 -17.13
N ALA A 727 -25.70 2.01 -17.30
CA ALA A 727 -25.63 3.25 -16.55
C ALA A 727 -25.96 3.03 -15.06
N GLU A 728 -26.98 2.22 -14.78
CA GLU A 728 -27.36 1.81 -13.43
C GLU A 728 -26.23 1.10 -12.71
N GLU A 729 -25.48 0.26 -13.42
CA GLU A 729 -24.34 -0.51 -12.92
C GLU A 729 -23.05 0.32 -12.73
N CYS A 730 -23.01 1.57 -13.20
CA CYS A 730 -21.86 2.44 -13.02
C CYS A 730 -21.72 2.96 -11.57
N SER A 731 -20.62 2.62 -10.88
CA SER A 731 -20.35 3.04 -9.50
C SER A 731 -20.12 4.55 -9.31
N SER A 732 -19.88 5.28 -10.40
CA SER A 732 -19.56 6.72 -10.35
C SER A 732 -18.36 7.02 -9.45
N CYS A 733 -17.28 6.24 -9.56
CA CYS A 733 -16.07 6.38 -8.73
C CYS A 733 -15.63 7.85 -8.67
N GLY A 734 -15.39 8.39 -7.47
CA GLY A 734 -14.94 9.78 -7.28
C GLY A 734 -16.02 10.87 -7.43
N VAL A 735 -17.24 10.53 -7.84
CA VAL A 735 -18.34 11.49 -8.07
C VAL A 735 -19.63 11.02 -7.42
N CYS A 736 -20.36 11.91 -6.76
CA CYS A 736 -21.61 11.60 -6.10
C CYS A 736 -22.67 11.12 -7.10
N ARG A 737 -23.25 9.95 -6.82
CA ARG A 737 -24.36 9.39 -7.58
C ARG A 737 -25.74 9.93 -7.17
N ASP A 738 -25.83 10.76 -6.12
CA ASP A 738 -27.10 11.21 -5.53
C ASP A 738 -28.04 10.05 -5.13
N CYS A 739 -27.47 8.99 -4.54
CA CYS A 739 -28.22 7.77 -4.19
C CYS A 739 -28.90 7.80 -2.80
N GLY A 740 -28.66 8.83 -1.98
CA GLY A 740 -29.23 8.95 -0.63
C GLY A 740 -28.73 7.96 0.44
N ILE A 741 -27.89 6.97 0.08
CA ILE A 741 -27.43 5.92 1.02
C ILE A 741 -26.77 6.50 2.27
N CYS A 742 -25.90 7.50 2.11
CA CYS A 742 -25.18 8.11 3.23
C CYS A 742 -26.09 8.87 4.22
N GLU A 743 -27.22 9.41 3.75
CA GLU A 743 -28.26 10.01 4.59
C GLU A 743 -29.04 8.91 5.33
N ALA A 744 -29.51 7.90 4.59
CA ALA A 744 -30.31 6.80 5.13
C ALA A 744 -29.58 5.96 6.19
N ILE A 745 -28.27 5.72 6.02
CA ILE A 745 -27.48 4.90 6.95
C ILE A 745 -27.02 5.66 8.20
N CYS A 746 -27.15 6.99 8.23
CA CYS A 746 -26.61 7.79 9.32
C CYS A 746 -27.44 7.58 10.61
N PRO A 747 -26.89 6.95 11.67
CA PRO A 747 -27.67 6.59 12.86
C PRO A 747 -28.14 7.80 13.68
N ARG A 748 -27.57 8.98 13.43
CA ARG A 748 -27.88 10.23 14.12
C ARG A 748 -28.55 11.26 13.23
N GLY A 749 -28.84 10.93 11.96
CA GLY A 749 -29.40 11.89 11.00
C GLY A 749 -28.51 13.13 10.84
N ALA A 750 -27.19 12.92 10.82
CA ALA A 750 -26.20 13.99 10.73
C ALA A 750 -25.83 14.35 9.28
N ILE A 751 -26.17 13.51 8.30
CA ILE A 751 -25.91 13.77 6.88
C ILE A 751 -27.19 14.31 6.24
N SER A 752 -27.08 15.39 5.48
CA SER A 752 -28.19 15.97 4.72
C SER A 752 -27.74 16.54 3.38
N ARG A 753 -28.68 16.65 2.44
CA ARG A 753 -28.46 17.30 1.13
C ARG A 753 -28.72 18.81 1.24
N GLU A 754 -27.78 19.61 0.76
CA GLU A 754 -27.87 21.07 0.64
C GLU A 754 -27.92 21.44 -0.85
N ALA A 755 -28.90 22.25 -1.24
CA ALA A 755 -29.00 22.74 -2.61
C ALA A 755 -28.01 23.90 -2.84
N LEU A 756 -27.30 23.85 -3.95
CA LEU A 756 -26.40 24.90 -4.42
C LEU A 756 -27.02 25.60 -5.65
N PRO A 757 -26.48 26.74 -6.11
CA PRO A 757 -26.87 27.36 -7.38
C PRO A 757 -26.77 26.39 -8.58
N ASP A 758 -27.39 26.75 -9.70
CA ASP A 758 -27.28 26.02 -10.98
C ASP A 758 -27.69 24.52 -10.93
N ASN A 759 -28.66 24.19 -10.07
CA ASN A 759 -29.14 22.81 -9.83
C ASN A 759 -28.09 21.85 -9.26
N GLU A 760 -27.04 22.38 -8.63
CA GLU A 760 -26.05 21.58 -7.93
C GLU A 760 -26.46 21.26 -6.49
N PHE A 761 -25.73 20.36 -5.85
CA PHE A 761 -25.96 20.02 -4.46
C PHE A 761 -24.66 19.62 -3.75
N ALA A 762 -24.68 19.72 -2.43
CA ALA A 762 -23.66 19.17 -1.56
C ALA A 762 -24.25 18.24 -0.51
N MET A 763 -23.50 17.20 -0.14
CA MET A 763 -23.84 16.42 1.05
C MET A 763 -23.05 16.98 2.24
N VAL A 764 -23.76 17.45 3.26
CA VAL A 764 -23.18 18.08 4.45
C VAL A 764 -23.34 17.20 5.68
N CYS A 765 -22.42 17.37 6.64
CA CYS A 765 -22.39 16.63 7.90
C CYS A 765 -22.50 17.60 9.08
N ASP A 766 -23.63 17.54 9.80
CA ASP A 766 -23.88 18.31 11.03
C ASP A 766 -22.95 17.84 12.16
N SER A 767 -22.07 18.74 12.62
CA SER A 767 -21.07 18.41 13.63
C SER A 767 -21.67 18.02 14.97
N GLU A 768 -22.77 18.67 15.35
CA GLU A 768 -23.40 18.52 16.65
C GLU A 768 -24.10 17.17 16.79
N LYS A 769 -24.50 16.58 15.66
CA LYS A 769 -25.12 15.24 15.61
C LYS A 769 -24.13 14.12 15.30
N CYS A 770 -23.09 14.41 14.52
CA CYS A 770 -22.19 13.39 14.00
C CYS A 770 -21.24 12.86 15.07
N ILE A 771 -21.22 11.54 15.22
CA ILE A 771 -20.42 10.81 16.20
C ILE A 771 -19.12 10.21 15.63
N GLY A 772 -18.77 10.53 14.38
CA GLY A 772 -17.54 10.05 13.75
C GLY A 772 -17.47 8.55 13.46
N CYS A 773 -18.61 7.87 13.33
CA CYS A 773 -18.68 6.40 13.18
C CYS A 773 -18.26 5.86 11.80
N GLY A 774 -18.26 6.66 10.75
CA GLY A 774 -17.79 6.24 9.42
C GLY A 774 -18.77 5.47 8.54
N PHE A 775 -20.02 5.24 8.94
CA PHE A 775 -20.98 4.49 8.11
C PHE A 775 -21.21 5.15 6.74
N CYS A 776 -21.24 6.48 6.67
CA CYS A 776 -21.34 7.20 5.39
C CYS A 776 -20.14 6.93 4.46
N ALA A 777 -18.93 6.78 5.01
CA ALA A 777 -17.73 6.40 4.26
C ALA A 777 -17.79 4.94 3.80
N GLY A 778 -18.07 4.02 4.72
CA GLY A 778 -18.09 2.57 4.41
C GLY A 778 -19.21 2.14 3.45
N ALA A 779 -20.35 2.85 3.46
CA ALA A 779 -21.49 2.53 2.59
C ALA A 779 -21.47 3.26 1.24
N CYS A 780 -20.53 4.18 1.01
CA CYS A 780 -20.52 4.94 -0.23
C CYS A 780 -20.05 4.08 -1.41
N PRO A 781 -20.87 3.85 -2.46
CA PRO A 781 -20.41 3.13 -3.65
C PRO A 781 -19.36 3.91 -4.45
N CYS A 782 -19.39 5.24 -4.34
CA CYS A 782 -18.55 6.15 -5.14
C CYS A 782 -17.19 6.43 -4.49
N GLY A 783 -17.01 6.07 -3.21
CA GLY A 783 -15.79 6.35 -2.46
C GLY A 783 -15.56 7.82 -2.08
N ILE A 784 -16.56 8.71 -2.22
CA ILE A 784 -16.39 10.17 -2.00
C ILE A 784 -16.43 10.61 -0.54
N TRP A 785 -16.86 9.75 0.38
CA TRP A 785 -16.81 10.04 1.81
C TRP A 785 -15.50 9.51 2.39
N THR A 786 -14.76 10.37 3.08
CA THR A 786 -13.55 9.97 3.83
C THR A 786 -13.69 10.34 5.30
N LEU A 787 -12.95 9.66 6.18
CA LEU A 787 -12.82 10.04 7.58
C LEU A 787 -11.49 10.72 7.81
N ILE A 788 -11.53 11.94 8.34
CA ILE A 788 -10.34 12.64 8.83
C ILE A 788 -10.38 12.71 10.36
N PRO A 789 -9.22 12.78 11.05
CA PRO A 789 -9.18 13.12 12.47
C PRO A 789 -9.95 14.42 12.73
N ASN A 790 -10.72 14.47 13.82
CA ASN A 790 -11.36 15.70 14.23
C ASN A 790 -10.30 16.71 14.72
N THR A 791 -10.53 18.00 14.51
CA THR A 791 -9.62 19.06 14.94
C THR A 791 -9.36 18.94 16.45
N PRO A 792 -8.11 19.02 16.93
CA PRO A 792 -7.84 18.99 18.37
C PRO A 792 -8.47 20.21 19.06
N LEU A 793 -8.97 20.01 20.27
CA LEU A 793 -9.21 21.11 21.20
C LEU A 793 -7.82 21.70 21.55
N GLU A 794 -7.54 22.93 21.12
CA GLU A 794 -6.35 23.69 21.57
C GLU A 794 -6.46 24.09 23.04
#